data_AF-A0A7C5IMY4-F1
#
_entry.id   AF-A0A7C5IMY4-F1
#
_cell.length_a   1.000
_cell.length_b   1.000
_cell.length_c   1.000
_cell.angle_alpha   90.00
_cell.angle_beta   90.00
_cell.angle_gamma   90.00
#
_symmetry.space_group_name_H-M   'P 1'
#
loop_
_entity.id
_entity.type
_entity.pdbx_description
1 polymer ?
#
loop_
_entity_poly.entity_id
_entity_poly.type
_entity_poly.pdbx_seq_one_letter_code
_entity_poly.pdbx_strand_id
1 'polypeptide(L)'
;MGKFDVFLKYLGKEDSHSPEEIRSKLELDKKTEEIESTNVEENLSKVDELLQTISQPEAVQKSSSLPPTQQAEEIDPEILKELERLDEPPPDISKLKEGLEIKSYEAEAPKEVEGEMVEIEMGKERKEEEEISVALPPEAVTEEKVAPEVKPETEEVVEEKVLPEMKTEEELDLSGMFAEITPSEATEETQLAITPEITPPLETEISEEFKLAEEVPEMERFKEEEKGVELEGIPTPGKEEIPSFEEMAFPEAESMAREEKPQEERTFTPAPEFKEERIEIDQEKALKIRNKINSFKDSKLRKRVREALIKSLLSKDVENELVKMLLLNESEIAIKNFINKYLPEEEVKPEKEIFEEKPKKRKVIYSEEIRKQKEVEKVLANFSRFSFIGFILVVLLGFVFWRYIWIPSVVEKIYKEGLSALNVKDTTTAEAKFERAKQLGGPNIKWYNIYGLKYMEIKNFEAARRKFLEALEYDPLNKLTIYNFANYYKNLYPPRFEDALNLLSRLYKKDPANFEYLDKFAQTYVEWGDWIKDSTEKLMKYAEADRLYENFLLKKPKYTGAYFRLLDIAIKLKKQERIDVLFDTIDKINKRAVNEKTFTDLARYYLDTQRYDRAKKVFEKLIPYLTPPSKTNYNMALLQSETYYEYGRFLTINLDFQKAIKVLSNSIMLNISNAKSYNLLGEIYLMDEKKMTSKFAAKEMFDNAIKYDPLYYKPYANMGHLYFYNSLNFADPEKAFSQAFYYYKIASSLLKDQGKDYLLSYNLGWLYYKYGDYESALQEFLKIYVDEPLNPILSYNMGNIFYTLRKYELAKTQYEKSIEYLENIASKIAYVNPEIVRHKELYTELARNYNNIGVIYLNLARNNPKQRAELEQLALLNFYKSKDNALKVNLLYEYAEYNIKIILNKGVKNRQPAFDKELVIKTSLKKFIDEFRENLIKNL
;
A
#
# COMPACT_ATOMS: atom_id res chain seq x y z
N MET A 1 33.72 17.11 -19.94
CA MET A 1 33.66 17.93 -18.70
C MET A 1 32.68 19.06 -18.92
N GLY A 2 31.81 19.35 -17.96
CA GLY A 2 30.73 20.34 -18.08
C GLY A 2 29.32 19.73 -17.97
N LYS A 3 28.43 20.48 -17.31
CA LYS A 3 27.01 20.20 -17.01
C LYS A 3 26.68 19.09 -15.98
N PHE A 4 27.57 18.14 -15.66
CA PHE A 4 27.34 17.26 -14.51
C PHE A 4 27.76 17.91 -13.19
N ASP A 5 28.92 18.59 -13.20
CA ASP A 5 29.55 19.25 -12.04
C ASP A 5 28.68 20.37 -11.42
N VAL A 6 27.77 20.94 -12.22
CA VAL A 6 26.83 22.00 -11.79
C VAL A 6 25.67 21.43 -10.95
N PHE A 7 25.30 20.16 -11.15
CA PHE A 7 24.21 19.52 -10.43
C PHE A 7 24.61 19.17 -8.98
N LEU A 8 25.83 18.63 -8.80
CA LEU A 8 26.38 18.34 -7.47
C LEU A 8 26.60 19.61 -6.64
N LYS A 9 26.96 20.73 -7.28
CA LYS A 9 27.19 22.02 -6.61
C LYS A 9 25.93 22.68 -6.03
N TYR A 10 24.74 22.11 -6.27
CA TYR A 10 23.46 22.58 -5.74
C TYR A 10 22.92 21.75 -4.54
N LEU A 11 23.63 20.71 -4.10
CA LEU A 11 23.16 19.79 -3.04
C LEU A 11 23.85 19.93 -1.67
N GLY A 12 24.72 20.92 -1.50
CA GLY A 12 24.94 21.55 -0.18
C GLY A 12 25.56 20.69 0.92
N LYS A 13 26.72 20.06 0.66
CA LYS A 13 27.73 19.73 1.69
C LYS A 13 29.12 19.73 1.09
N GLU A 14 30.10 20.15 1.87
CA GLU A 14 31.51 20.20 1.50
C GLU A 14 32.22 18.91 1.91
N ASP A 15 33.11 18.39 1.06
CA ASP A 15 34.34 17.70 1.48
C ASP A 15 35.27 17.50 0.26
N SER A 16 36.51 17.96 0.35
CA SER A 16 37.43 18.05 -0.78
C SER A 16 38.32 16.82 -0.95
N HIS A 17 38.07 16.01 -1.98
CA HIS A 17 39.02 15.00 -2.45
C HIS A 17 40.06 15.63 -3.38
N SER A 18 41.29 15.09 -3.38
CA SER A 18 42.41 15.65 -4.14
C SER A 18 42.34 15.31 -5.64
N PRO A 19 42.98 16.13 -6.52
CA PRO A 19 43.09 15.82 -7.95
C PRO A 19 43.83 14.50 -8.25
N GLU A 20 44.62 13.98 -7.31
CA GLU A 20 45.40 12.75 -7.46
C GLU A 20 44.56 11.50 -7.14
N GLU A 21 43.67 11.56 -6.14
CA GLU A 21 42.67 10.52 -5.90
C GLU A 21 41.63 10.40 -7.03
N ILE A 22 41.26 11.54 -7.63
CA ILE A 22 40.38 11.56 -8.81
C ILE A 22 41.10 10.93 -10.02
N ARG A 23 42.42 11.11 -10.15
CA ARG A 23 43.22 10.44 -11.18
C ARG A 23 43.36 8.94 -10.93
N SER A 24 43.65 8.50 -9.70
CA SER A 24 43.83 7.07 -9.43
C SER A 24 42.54 6.27 -9.62
N LYS A 25 41.37 6.85 -9.32
CA LYS A 25 40.07 6.26 -9.69
C LYS A 25 39.87 6.20 -11.22
N LEU A 26 40.16 7.28 -11.96
CA LEU A 26 40.07 7.28 -13.42
C LEU A 26 41.07 6.36 -14.14
N GLU A 27 42.18 5.99 -13.50
CA GLU A 27 43.09 4.94 -14.00
C GLU A 27 42.68 3.52 -13.57
N LEU A 28 41.89 3.38 -12.51
CA LEU A 28 41.20 2.14 -12.16
C LEU A 28 40.07 1.87 -13.16
N ASP A 29 39.19 2.85 -13.40
CA ASP A 29 38.01 2.71 -14.28
C ASP A 29 38.40 2.29 -15.70
N LYS A 30 39.53 2.81 -16.22
CA LYS A 30 40.08 2.39 -17.52
C LYS A 30 40.56 0.94 -17.57
N LYS A 31 40.98 0.36 -16.44
CA LYS A 31 41.32 -1.07 -16.36
C LYS A 31 40.07 -1.95 -16.26
N THR A 32 38.93 -1.42 -15.81
CA THR A 32 37.64 -2.10 -15.89
C THR A 32 37.04 -2.00 -17.30
N GLU A 33 37.18 -0.85 -18.00
CA GLU A 33 36.76 -0.71 -19.41
C GLU A 33 37.50 -1.67 -20.36
N GLU A 34 38.74 -2.07 -20.07
CA GLU A 34 39.46 -3.11 -20.85
C GLU A 34 38.98 -4.56 -20.56
N ILE A 35 38.10 -4.77 -19.57
CA ILE A 35 37.59 -6.10 -19.19
C ILE A 35 36.15 -6.35 -19.69
N GLU A 36 35.31 -5.32 -19.83
CA GLU A 36 33.92 -5.44 -20.32
C GLU A 36 33.78 -5.55 -21.86
N SER A 37 34.62 -6.38 -22.51
CA SER A 37 34.53 -6.63 -23.97
C SER A 37 34.60 -8.11 -24.39
N THR A 38 34.06 -9.02 -23.57
CA THR A 38 33.88 -10.45 -23.91
C THR A 38 32.42 -10.91 -23.83
N ASN A 39 32.12 -12.07 -24.43
CA ASN A 39 30.77 -12.37 -24.93
C ASN A 39 29.79 -12.85 -23.83
N VAL A 40 28.57 -12.31 -23.83
CA VAL A 40 27.53 -12.57 -22.80
C VAL A 40 27.10 -14.05 -22.79
N GLU A 41 27.14 -14.71 -23.96
CA GLU A 41 26.79 -16.14 -24.09
C GLU A 41 27.81 -17.07 -23.39
N GLU A 42 29.08 -16.66 -23.29
CA GLU A 42 30.13 -17.50 -22.69
C GLU A 42 30.05 -17.56 -21.15
N ASN A 43 29.49 -16.50 -20.53
CA ASN A 43 29.30 -16.44 -19.09
C ASN A 43 28.06 -17.21 -18.60
N LEU A 44 27.04 -17.39 -19.46
CA LEU A 44 25.88 -18.24 -19.14
C LEU A 44 26.31 -19.72 -19.02
N SER A 45 27.10 -20.21 -19.98
CA SER A 45 27.59 -21.61 -19.98
C SER A 45 28.36 -21.98 -18.69
N LYS A 46 29.15 -21.04 -18.15
CA LYS A 46 29.97 -21.27 -16.94
C LYS A 46 29.16 -21.29 -15.65
N VAL A 47 27.99 -20.64 -15.63
CA VAL A 47 27.07 -20.70 -14.49
C VAL A 47 26.38 -22.08 -14.43
N ASP A 48 25.94 -22.62 -15.56
CA ASP A 48 25.34 -23.96 -15.61
C ASP A 48 26.36 -25.06 -15.25
N GLU A 49 27.62 -24.92 -15.68
CA GLU A 49 28.73 -25.83 -15.34
C GLU A 49 29.08 -25.82 -13.83
N LEU A 50 29.05 -24.63 -13.20
CA LEU A 50 29.21 -24.46 -11.75
C LEU A 50 28.02 -25.01 -10.94
N LEU A 51 26.80 -24.98 -11.50
CA LEU A 51 25.61 -25.54 -10.83
C LEU A 51 25.61 -27.07 -10.86
N GLN A 52 26.15 -27.71 -11.90
CA GLN A 52 26.30 -29.18 -11.94
C GLN A 52 27.34 -29.70 -10.93
N THR A 53 28.41 -28.95 -10.66
CA THR A 53 29.48 -29.38 -9.73
C THR A 53 29.07 -29.37 -8.25
N ILE A 54 27.93 -28.76 -7.90
CA ILE A 54 27.42 -28.69 -6.51
C ILE A 54 26.56 -29.94 -6.15
N SER A 55 26.24 -30.81 -7.11
CA SER A 55 25.34 -31.97 -6.89
C SER A 55 26.05 -33.31 -6.65
N GLN A 56 26.81 -33.44 -5.56
CA GLN A 56 27.04 -34.74 -4.89
C GLN A 56 26.93 -34.63 -3.36
N PRO A 57 26.47 -35.68 -2.64
CA PRO A 57 26.07 -35.56 -1.23
C PRO A 57 27.12 -36.06 -0.23
N GLU A 58 27.43 -35.27 0.79
CA GLU A 58 28.14 -35.74 1.99
C GLU A 58 27.43 -35.36 3.32
N ALA A 59 27.55 -36.27 4.29
CA ALA A 59 27.38 -36.11 5.73
C ALA A 59 26.27 -35.17 6.27
N VAL A 60 25.12 -35.76 6.61
CA VAL A 60 24.11 -35.10 7.47
C VAL A 60 24.66 -34.86 8.87
N GLN A 61 24.75 -33.59 9.28
CA GLN A 61 24.61 -33.19 10.68
C GLN A 61 23.32 -32.41 10.89
N LYS A 62 22.54 -32.78 11.91
CA LYS A 62 21.28 -32.13 12.24
C LYS A 62 21.53 -30.77 12.88
N SER A 63 21.19 -29.69 12.19
CA SER A 63 20.74 -28.45 12.84
C SER A 63 19.35 -28.11 12.31
N SER A 64 18.40 -27.87 13.21
CA SER A 64 17.01 -27.57 12.87
C SER A 64 16.78 -26.07 12.94
N SER A 65 16.89 -25.40 11.79
CA SER A 65 16.34 -24.05 11.59
C SER A 65 15.48 -24.08 10.34
N LEU A 66 14.22 -23.65 10.49
CA LEU A 66 13.33 -23.43 9.35
C LEU A 66 13.74 -22.13 8.63
N PRO A 67 13.51 -22.01 7.31
CA PRO A 67 13.70 -20.73 6.62
C PRO A 67 12.76 -19.67 7.22
N PRO A 68 13.16 -18.39 7.24
CA PRO A 68 12.35 -17.34 7.80
C PRO A 68 11.04 -17.19 7.01
N THR A 69 9.94 -17.63 7.63
CA THR A 69 8.58 -17.27 7.21
C THR A 69 8.42 -15.76 7.21
N GLN A 70 7.42 -15.28 6.46
CA GLN A 70 7.12 -13.86 6.33
C GLN A 70 7.07 -13.18 7.69
N GLN A 71 7.98 -12.23 7.94
CA GLN A 71 7.76 -11.22 8.98
C GLN A 71 6.58 -10.34 8.54
N ALA A 72 5.39 -10.76 8.95
CA ALA A 72 4.54 -9.81 9.64
C ALA A 72 5.37 -9.22 10.80
N GLU A 73 5.12 -7.96 11.18
CA GLU A 73 5.48 -7.55 12.52
C GLU A 73 4.65 -8.43 13.47
N GLU A 74 5.30 -9.40 14.10
CA GLU A 74 4.69 -10.21 15.14
C GLU A 74 4.36 -9.24 16.27
N ILE A 75 3.06 -8.94 16.42
CA ILE A 75 2.58 -7.88 17.32
C ILE A 75 3.12 -8.21 18.70
N ASP A 76 3.78 -7.22 19.33
CA ASP A 76 4.47 -7.43 20.60
C ASP A 76 3.54 -8.15 21.59
N PRO A 77 3.95 -9.28 22.19
CA PRO A 77 3.13 -10.00 23.16
C PRO A 77 2.66 -9.12 24.33
N GLU A 78 3.35 -8.03 24.65
CA GLU A 78 2.88 -7.03 25.62
C GLU A 78 1.74 -6.17 25.05
N ILE A 79 1.80 -5.76 23.76
CA ILE A 79 0.70 -5.07 23.07
C ILE A 79 -0.53 -5.98 22.97
N LEU A 80 -0.37 -7.23 22.52
CA LEU A 80 -1.47 -8.20 22.45
C LEU A 80 -2.16 -8.37 23.81
N LYS A 81 -1.37 -8.54 24.87
CA LYS A 81 -1.86 -8.73 26.24
C LYS A 81 -2.59 -7.50 26.82
N GLU A 82 -2.21 -6.27 26.47
CA GLU A 82 -2.97 -5.08 26.88
C GLU A 82 -4.23 -4.86 26.03
N LEU A 83 -4.26 -5.35 24.78
CA LEU A 83 -5.47 -5.38 23.94
C LEU A 83 -6.47 -6.46 24.38
N GLU A 84 -6.00 -7.64 24.79
CA GLU A 84 -6.83 -8.73 25.35
C GLU A 84 -7.61 -8.30 26.62
N ARG A 85 -7.15 -7.25 27.30
CA ARG A 85 -7.78 -6.68 28.51
C ARG A 85 -8.89 -5.66 28.23
N LEU A 86 -9.18 -5.33 26.97
CA LEU A 86 -10.17 -4.27 26.65
C LEU A 86 -11.59 -4.59 27.16
N ASP A 87 -11.90 -5.88 27.35
CA ASP A 87 -13.16 -6.36 27.92
C ASP A 87 -13.12 -6.55 29.47
N GLU A 88 -11.94 -6.40 30.10
CA GLU A 88 -11.79 -6.50 31.56
C GLU A 88 -12.11 -5.15 32.26
N PRO A 89 -12.64 -5.17 33.50
CA PRO A 89 -12.76 -3.95 34.30
C PRO A 89 -11.36 -3.35 34.57
N PRO A 90 -11.22 -2.01 34.59
CA PRO A 90 -9.91 -1.36 34.68
C PRO A 90 -9.16 -1.78 35.96
N PRO A 91 -7.84 -2.00 35.87
CA PRO A 91 -7.08 -2.59 36.97
C PRO A 91 -7.17 -1.76 38.26
N ASP A 92 -7.34 -2.44 39.38
CA ASP A 92 -7.47 -1.82 40.69
C ASP A 92 -6.13 -1.19 41.14
N ILE A 93 -6.02 0.13 40.94
CA ILE A 93 -4.81 0.93 41.19
C ILE A 93 -4.45 0.99 42.69
N SER A 94 -5.30 0.52 43.61
CA SER A 94 -4.87 0.31 45.01
C SER A 94 -3.67 -0.65 45.08
N LYS A 95 -3.66 -1.70 44.27
CA LYS A 95 -2.59 -2.73 44.22
C LYS A 95 -1.29 -2.21 43.60
N LEU A 96 -1.36 -1.19 42.73
CA LEU A 96 -0.17 -0.51 42.24
C LEU A 96 0.50 0.34 43.34
N LYS A 97 -0.27 0.86 44.30
CA LYS A 97 0.27 1.57 45.47
C LYS A 97 0.89 0.59 46.48
N GLU A 98 0.34 -0.62 46.62
CA GLU A 98 0.90 -1.70 47.47
C GLU A 98 2.25 -2.22 46.97
N GLY A 99 2.50 -2.20 45.65
CA GLY A 99 3.79 -2.56 45.06
C GLY A 99 4.91 -1.52 45.24
N LEU A 100 4.61 -0.35 45.80
CA LEU A 100 5.49 0.83 45.85
C LEU A 100 5.86 1.25 47.29
N GLU A 101 6.15 0.28 48.17
CA GLU A 101 6.85 0.58 49.42
C GLU A 101 8.22 1.21 49.11
N ILE A 102 8.41 2.46 49.55
CA ILE A 102 9.61 3.25 49.27
C ILE A 102 10.80 2.61 49.99
N LYS A 103 11.64 1.88 49.24
CA LYS A 103 12.99 1.54 49.69
C LYS A 103 13.76 2.83 49.90
N SER A 104 13.93 3.21 51.16
CA SER A 104 14.80 4.31 51.56
C SER A 104 16.25 3.94 51.24
N TYR A 105 16.76 4.43 50.11
CA TYR A 105 18.18 4.38 49.80
C TYR A 105 18.95 5.18 50.87
N GLU A 106 19.56 4.47 51.81
CA GLU A 106 20.70 4.99 52.56
C GLU A 106 21.85 5.21 51.58
N ALA A 107 22.45 6.40 51.62
CA ALA A 107 23.50 6.76 50.68
C ALA A 107 24.84 6.17 51.13
N GLU A 108 25.40 5.25 50.33
CA GLU A 108 26.81 4.87 50.48
C GLU A 108 27.68 6.12 50.29
N ALA A 109 28.49 6.44 51.31
CA ALA A 109 29.47 7.51 51.21
C ALA A 109 30.59 7.11 50.22
N PRO A 110 31.10 8.03 49.39
CA PRO A 110 32.18 7.72 48.46
C PRO A 110 33.45 7.32 49.23
N LYS A 111 34.06 6.20 48.85
CA LYS A 111 35.34 5.77 49.40
C LYS A 111 36.46 6.70 48.91
N GLU A 112 37.25 7.24 49.83
CA GLU A 112 38.49 7.91 49.51
C GLU A 112 39.53 6.91 48.97
N VAL A 113 40.48 7.41 48.18
CA VAL A 113 41.55 6.61 47.56
C VAL A 113 42.72 6.48 48.54
N GLU A 114 43.45 5.37 48.42
CA GLU A 114 44.43 4.87 49.40
C GLU A 114 45.56 5.87 49.76
N GLY A 115 45.90 5.89 51.05
CA GLY A 115 47.11 6.48 51.62
C GLY A 115 47.65 5.55 52.71
N GLU A 116 48.98 5.46 52.85
CA GLU A 116 49.65 4.32 53.50
C GLU A 116 49.52 4.25 55.03
N MET A 117 49.83 3.05 55.54
CA MET A 117 49.83 2.58 56.93
C MET A 117 50.49 3.51 57.96
N VAL A 118 50.02 3.44 59.22
CA VAL A 118 50.80 2.87 60.36
C VAL A 118 49.86 2.63 61.56
N GLU A 119 50.08 1.55 62.31
CA GLU A 119 49.32 1.16 63.51
C GLU A 119 49.73 1.97 64.76
N ILE A 120 48.83 2.04 65.76
CA ILE A 120 49.14 1.91 67.21
C ILE A 120 47.84 1.68 68.02
N GLU A 121 47.93 0.91 69.10
CA GLU A 121 46.81 0.44 69.92
C GLU A 121 46.40 1.39 71.07
N MET A 122 45.16 1.25 71.57
CA MET A 122 44.79 0.93 72.99
C MET A 122 43.53 1.63 73.55
N GLY A 123 42.84 0.95 74.49
CA GLY A 123 41.73 1.48 75.33
C GLY A 123 40.33 1.33 74.69
N LYS A 124 39.35 0.54 75.15
CA LYS A 124 38.84 0.12 76.49
C LYS A 124 38.33 1.26 77.39
N GLU A 125 37.00 1.42 77.45
CA GLU A 125 36.11 1.04 78.58
C GLU A 125 34.63 1.21 78.15
N ARG A 126 33.75 0.22 78.36
CA ARG A 126 32.84 0.02 79.52
C ARG A 126 31.93 1.23 79.82
N LYS A 127 30.62 1.13 79.54
CA LYS A 127 29.52 0.46 80.30
C LYS A 127 28.97 1.37 81.39
N GLU A 128 27.67 1.70 81.32
CA GLU A 128 26.68 1.13 82.24
C GLU A 128 25.24 1.35 81.74
N GLU A 129 24.32 0.60 82.33
CA GLU A 129 22.89 0.52 82.01
C GLU A 129 22.10 1.00 83.23
N GLU A 130 20.94 1.65 83.06
CA GLU A 130 19.85 1.51 84.03
C GLU A 130 18.48 1.85 83.40
N GLU A 131 17.59 0.87 83.40
CA GLU A 131 16.13 1.09 83.27
C GLU A 131 15.55 1.36 84.66
N ILE A 132 14.39 2.02 84.73
CA ILE A 132 13.31 1.64 85.66
C ILE A 132 11.98 2.23 85.15
N SER A 133 10.89 1.47 85.32
CA SER A 133 9.52 1.85 84.93
C SER A 133 8.78 2.54 86.09
N VAL A 134 7.49 2.94 86.02
CA VAL A 134 6.32 2.06 86.25
C VAL A 134 5.00 2.87 86.13
N ALA A 135 3.98 2.24 85.53
CA ALA A 135 2.52 2.40 85.70
C ALA A 135 1.69 3.65 85.26
N LEU A 136 0.54 3.28 84.68
CA LEU A 136 -0.78 3.94 84.49
C LEU A 136 -1.53 4.09 85.86
N PRO A 137 -2.68 4.82 86.04
CA PRO A 137 -3.96 4.64 85.33
C PRO A 137 -4.81 5.94 85.09
N PRO A 138 -6.06 5.87 84.55
CA PRO A 138 -6.80 7.03 84.01
C PRO A 138 -8.09 7.42 84.77
N GLU A 139 -8.72 8.52 84.35
CA GLU A 139 -10.10 8.92 84.70
C GLU A 139 -10.92 9.35 83.45
N ALA A 140 -12.25 9.45 83.60
CA ALA A 140 -13.25 9.75 82.55
C ALA A 140 -14.44 10.54 83.16
N VAL A 141 -15.65 10.50 82.55
CA VAL A 141 -16.95 11.03 83.09
C VAL A 141 -17.09 12.58 82.97
N THR A 142 -18.17 13.24 82.49
CA THR A 142 -19.53 12.84 82.02
C THR A 142 -20.10 13.74 80.90
N GLU A 143 -21.29 13.40 80.39
CA GLU A 143 -22.18 14.21 79.53
C GLU A 143 -22.87 15.38 80.28
N GLU A 144 -23.46 16.34 79.55
CA GLU A 144 -24.81 16.87 79.85
C GLU A 144 -25.51 17.46 78.60
N LYS A 145 -26.86 17.53 78.61
CA LYS A 145 -27.72 18.12 77.56
C LYS A 145 -28.67 19.16 78.17
N VAL A 146 -28.79 20.36 77.59
CA VAL A 146 -29.94 21.25 77.80
C VAL A 146 -30.31 22.02 76.53
N ALA A 147 -31.61 22.08 76.24
CA ALA A 147 -32.34 23.15 75.54
C ALA A 147 -33.62 23.40 76.36
N PRO A 148 -34.37 24.52 76.22
CA PRO A 148 -35.28 24.69 75.07
C PRO A 148 -35.70 26.16 74.75
N GLU A 149 -36.76 26.31 73.93
CA GLU A 149 -37.73 27.44 73.89
C GLU A 149 -37.25 28.86 73.39
N VAL A 150 -38.06 29.68 72.69
CA VAL A 150 -39.41 29.49 72.07
C VAL A 150 -39.62 30.39 70.82
N LYS A 151 -40.72 30.09 70.11
CA LYS A 151 -41.42 30.77 68.99
C LYS A 151 -41.80 32.27 69.27
N PRO A 152 -42.43 33.08 68.35
CA PRO A 152 -43.26 32.65 67.20
C PRO A 152 -43.26 33.50 65.89
N GLU A 153 -43.86 32.91 64.82
CA GLU A 153 -44.86 33.48 63.87
C GLU A 153 -44.60 34.77 63.03
N THR A 154 -45.32 35.07 61.93
CA THR A 154 -46.32 34.37 61.07
C THR A 154 -45.85 34.41 59.58
N GLU A 155 -46.49 33.90 58.50
CA GLU A 155 -47.70 33.12 58.17
C GLU A 155 -47.41 32.47 56.77
N GLU A 156 -47.66 31.16 56.53
CA GLU A 156 -48.80 30.61 55.74
C GLU A 156 -48.73 30.78 54.19
N VAL A 157 -49.30 29.97 53.27
CA VAL A 157 -50.05 28.68 53.22
C VAL A 157 -50.27 28.32 51.71
N VAL A 158 -50.47 27.09 51.20
CA VAL A 158 -50.14 25.70 51.63
C VAL A 158 -50.47 24.70 50.49
N GLU A 159 -49.74 23.58 50.39
CA GLU A 159 -50.19 22.22 49.96
C GLU A 159 -50.96 21.97 48.62
N GLU A 160 -51.24 20.73 48.17
CA GLU A 160 -50.90 19.40 48.72
C GLU A 160 -50.38 18.39 47.65
N LYS A 161 -49.98 17.20 48.11
CA LYS A 161 -49.47 16.06 47.33
C LYS A 161 -50.62 15.25 46.70
N VAL A 162 -50.31 14.50 45.64
CA VAL A 162 -50.70 13.08 45.54
C VAL A 162 -49.51 12.29 44.96
N LEU A 163 -49.35 11.04 45.36
CA LEU A 163 -48.37 10.08 44.84
C LEU A 163 -49.11 8.74 44.64
N PRO A 164 -48.88 8.00 43.54
CA PRO A 164 -48.72 6.55 43.69
C PRO A 164 -47.64 5.91 42.80
N GLU A 165 -47.41 4.64 43.13
CA GLU A 165 -46.30 3.74 42.84
C GLU A 165 -46.05 3.32 41.37
N MET A 166 -44.77 3.03 41.10
CA MET A 166 -44.19 1.99 40.22
C MET A 166 -44.86 1.58 38.89
N LYS A 167 -44.05 1.60 37.81
CA LYS A 167 -43.80 0.39 37.01
C LYS A 167 -42.46 0.38 36.28
N THR A 168 -42.13 -0.82 35.80
CA THR A 168 -40.87 -1.33 35.24
C THR A 168 -40.38 -0.68 33.94
N GLU A 169 -39.05 -0.69 33.79
CA GLU A 169 -38.25 -0.95 32.57
C GLU A 169 -38.91 -0.74 31.18
N GLU A 170 -38.33 0.17 30.40
CA GLU A 170 -38.35 0.13 28.93
C GLU A 170 -36.91 0.27 28.40
N GLU A 171 -36.51 -0.59 27.47
CA GLU A 171 -35.26 -0.45 26.72
C GLU A 171 -35.43 0.66 25.66
N LEU A 172 -34.52 1.63 25.60
CA LEU A 172 -34.53 2.64 24.54
C LEU A 172 -33.78 2.13 23.30
N ASP A 173 -34.53 1.78 22.27
CA ASP A 173 -34.00 1.50 20.93
C ASP A 173 -33.26 2.72 20.35
N LEU A 174 -32.08 2.48 19.78
CA LEU A 174 -31.20 3.48 19.16
C LEU A 174 -31.21 3.43 17.61
N SER A 175 -32.07 2.61 17.00
CA SER A 175 -32.17 2.42 15.54
C SER A 175 -32.73 3.62 14.73
N GLY A 176 -32.64 4.85 15.26
CA GLY A 176 -33.37 6.03 14.78
C GLY A 176 -32.58 7.17 14.12
N MET A 177 -31.27 7.05 13.87
CA MET A 177 -30.42 8.19 13.41
C MET A 177 -29.98 8.18 11.93
N PHE A 178 -30.52 7.28 11.10
CA PHE A 178 -30.19 7.20 9.65
C PHE A 178 -31.44 7.12 8.74
N ALA A 179 -32.38 8.03 8.94
CA ALA A 179 -33.51 8.25 8.02
C ALA A 179 -33.84 9.75 7.87
N GLU A 180 -34.66 10.07 6.86
CA GLU A 180 -35.29 11.37 6.58
C GLU A 180 -34.38 12.62 6.46
N ILE A 181 -33.96 12.90 5.21
CA ILE A 181 -33.84 14.29 4.74
C ILE A 181 -34.61 14.42 3.42
N THR A 182 -35.89 14.79 3.51
CA THR A 182 -36.71 15.26 2.40
C THR A 182 -36.80 16.79 2.44
N PRO A 183 -36.51 17.52 1.34
CA PRO A 183 -36.60 18.97 1.31
C PRO A 183 -38.02 19.44 0.97
N SER A 184 -38.54 20.42 1.70
CA SER A 184 -39.82 21.08 1.41
C SER A 184 -39.66 22.60 1.37
N GLU A 185 -40.03 23.18 0.21
CA GLU A 185 -40.62 24.51 -0.04
C GLU A 185 -40.02 25.78 0.63
N ALA A 186 -39.93 26.95 -0.01
CA ALA A 186 -40.10 27.40 -1.41
C ALA A 186 -39.19 28.65 -1.60
N THR A 187 -38.95 29.26 -2.76
CA THR A 187 -39.68 29.38 -4.05
C THR A 187 -38.69 29.21 -5.25
N GLU A 188 -38.92 29.52 -6.54
CA GLU A 188 -39.95 30.29 -7.27
C GLU A 188 -40.04 29.83 -8.76
N GLU A 189 -40.42 30.74 -9.67
CA GLU A 189 -40.56 30.66 -11.14
C GLU A 189 -39.28 30.19 -11.90
N THR A 190 -39.34 29.57 -13.09
CA THR A 190 -40.31 29.72 -14.19
C THR A 190 -40.64 28.40 -14.94
N GLN A 191 -41.65 28.44 -15.81
CA GLN A 191 -42.28 27.28 -16.46
C GLN A 191 -41.60 26.80 -17.76
N LEU A 192 -41.67 25.49 -18.03
CA LEU A 192 -42.29 24.94 -19.27
C LEU A 192 -42.48 23.41 -19.13
N ALA A 193 -43.55 22.87 -19.73
CA ALA A 193 -44.03 21.51 -19.48
C ALA A 193 -43.78 20.53 -20.63
N ILE A 194 -43.87 19.23 -20.33
CA ILE A 194 -44.63 18.20 -21.08
C ILE A 194 -44.74 16.93 -20.20
N THR A 195 -45.98 16.48 -19.97
CA THR A 195 -46.38 15.12 -19.53
C THR A 195 -47.22 14.50 -20.66
N PRO A 196 -47.24 13.15 -20.83
CA PRO A 196 -48.00 12.15 -20.02
C PRO A 196 -47.12 10.92 -19.65
N GLU A 197 -47.50 9.80 -19.02
CA GLU A 197 -48.57 9.26 -18.12
C GLU A 197 -48.04 7.87 -17.61
N ILE A 198 -48.65 7.01 -16.76
CA ILE A 198 -50.01 6.88 -16.16
C ILE A 198 -49.90 6.32 -14.71
N THR A 199 -51.01 5.86 -14.11
CA THR A 199 -51.17 5.44 -12.69
C THR A 199 -51.19 3.90 -12.43
N PRO A 200 -51.09 3.43 -11.16
CA PRO A 200 -50.87 2.02 -10.76
C PRO A 200 -52.18 1.20 -10.52
N PRO A 201 -52.16 0.02 -9.84
CA PRO A 201 -52.56 0.04 -8.41
C PRO A 201 -52.06 -1.08 -7.44
N LEU A 202 -52.22 -0.77 -6.14
CA LEU A 202 -52.58 -1.63 -4.97
C LEU A 202 -51.56 -2.48 -4.16
N GLU A 203 -52.05 -2.93 -2.99
CA GLU A 203 -51.33 -3.13 -1.70
C GLU A 203 -51.58 -4.53 -1.04
N THR A 204 -51.38 -4.64 0.29
CA THR A 204 -51.59 -5.79 1.23
C THR A 204 -50.47 -6.86 1.27
N GLU A 205 -49.68 -7.00 2.36
CA GLU A 205 -49.92 -7.71 3.66
C GLU A 205 -49.77 -9.26 3.53
N ILE A 206 -49.18 -10.06 4.45
CA ILE A 206 -48.65 -9.86 5.83
C ILE A 206 -47.58 -10.94 6.19
N SER A 207 -47.01 -10.90 7.41
CA SER A 207 -46.30 -11.98 8.18
C SER A 207 -44.85 -12.45 7.82
N GLU A 208 -43.92 -12.06 8.70
CA GLU A 208 -43.04 -12.88 9.59
C GLU A 208 -42.09 -14.00 9.10
N GLU A 209 -40.93 -14.04 9.78
CA GLU A 209 -39.91 -15.10 9.98
C GLU A 209 -39.64 -16.19 8.90
N PHE A 210 -38.37 -16.35 8.50
CA PHE A 210 -37.52 -17.43 9.07
C PHE A 210 -36.02 -17.28 8.76
N LYS A 211 -35.21 -18.16 9.37
CA LYS A 211 -33.73 -18.21 9.29
C LYS A 211 -33.25 -18.66 7.90
N LEU A 212 -32.15 -18.06 7.42
CA LEU A 212 -31.48 -18.54 6.21
C LEU A 212 -30.51 -19.69 6.53
N ALA A 213 -30.82 -20.88 6.01
CA ALA A 213 -29.90 -22.01 5.90
C ALA A 213 -29.59 -22.26 4.42
N GLU A 214 -28.67 -23.18 4.14
CA GLU A 214 -28.29 -23.58 2.78
C GLU A 214 -29.45 -24.27 2.05
N GLU A 215 -29.66 -23.99 0.76
CA GLU A 215 -29.45 -24.99 -0.32
C GLU A 215 -29.66 -24.43 -1.74
N VAL A 216 -29.38 -25.28 -2.74
CA VAL A 216 -29.42 -24.99 -4.19
C VAL A 216 -30.59 -25.75 -4.84
N PRO A 217 -31.36 -25.14 -5.78
CA PRO A 217 -32.37 -25.87 -6.54
C PRO A 217 -31.78 -26.62 -7.75
N GLU A 218 -31.69 -27.95 -7.68
CA GLU A 218 -31.87 -28.79 -8.88
C GLU A 218 -33.36 -28.75 -9.30
N MET A 219 -33.67 -28.94 -10.59
CA MET A 219 -35.04 -29.20 -11.04
C MET A 219 -35.12 -30.50 -11.85
N GLU A 220 -35.62 -31.52 -11.15
CA GLU A 220 -36.32 -32.73 -11.62
C GLU A 220 -35.63 -33.72 -12.58
N ARG A 221 -35.81 -35.00 -12.22
CA ARG A 221 -35.45 -36.19 -13.01
C ARG A 221 -36.69 -37.07 -13.09
N PHE A 222 -36.96 -37.67 -14.26
CA PHE A 222 -37.86 -38.84 -14.32
C PHE A 222 -37.12 -40.11 -13.86
N LYS A 223 -37.86 -41.04 -13.25
CA LYS A 223 -37.41 -42.34 -12.73
C LYS A 223 -38.53 -43.37 -12.87
N GLU A 224 -38.19 -44.60 -13.25
CA GLU A 224 -38.87 -45.89 -13.03
C GLU A 224 -38.23 -46.92 -14.00
N GLU A 225 -38.11 -48.23 -13.73
CA GLU A 225 -37.83 -48.95 -12.47
C GLU A 225 -37.25 -50.35 -12.82
N GLU A 226 -36.59 -51.05 -11.90
CA GLU A 226 -35.99 -52.38 -12.16
C GLU A 226 -36.89 -53.55 -11.72
N LYS A 227 -36.93 -54.63 -12.53
CA LYS A 227 -37.24 -56.01 -12.07
C LYS A 227 -36.47 -57.05 -12.90
N GLY A 228 -36.01 -58.12 -12.25
CA GLY A 228 -35.41 -59.30 -12.89
C GLY A 228 -35.79 -60.62 -12.17
N VAL A 229 -35.70 -61.76 -12.87
CA VAL A 229 -35.92 -63.14 -12.37
C VAL A 229 -35.06 -64.15 -13.18
N GLU A 230 -34.79 -65.32 -12.58
CA GLU A 230 -33.85 -66.42 -12.90
C GLU A 230 -34.50 -67.64 -13.62
N LEU A 231 -33.89 -68.79 -14.00
CA LEU A 231 -32.54 -69.41 -13.85
C LEU A 231 -32.30 -70.56 -14.91
N GLU A 232 -31.07 -71.10 -14.97
CA GLU A 232 -30.66 -72.53 -15.20
C GLU A 232 -30.57 -73.26 -16.58
N GLY A 233 -29.52 -74.11 -16.72
CA GLY A 233 -29.34 -75.23 -17.68
C GLY A 233 -28.38 -75.02 -18.89
N ILE A 234 -27.06 -75.30 -18.96
CA ILE A 234 -26.10 -76.32 -18.40
C ILE A 234 -26.13 -77.68 -19.18
N PRO A 235 -25.00 -78.36 -19.59
CA PRO A 235 -23.59 -78.25 -19.13
C PRO A 235 -22.41 -78.14 -20.18
N THR A 236 -21.24 -77.96 -19.57
CA THR A 236 -19.78 -77.91 -19.90
C THR A 236 -19.16 -79.15 -20.65
N PRO A 237 -17.82 -79.29 -20.95
CA PRO A 237 -16.62 -78.57 -20.42
C PRO A 237 -15.40 -78.25 -21.35
N GLY A 238 -14.42 -77.49 -20.80
CA GLY A 238 -13.05 -77.28 -21.34
C GLY A 238 -12.25 -76.24 -20.51
N LYS A 239 -10.90 -76.32 -20.44
CA LYS A 239 -10.00 -75.43 -19.65
C LYS A 239 -8.72 -75.06 -20.43
N GLU A 240 -8.10 -73.90 -20.13
CA GLU A 240 -6.71 -73.76 -19.61
C GLU A 240 -6.28 -72.28 -19.40
N GLU A 241 -5.20 -72.05 -18.64
CA GLU A 241 -4.59 -70.75 -18.29
C GLU A 241 -3.07 -70.81 -18.54
N ILE A 242 -2.37 -69.69 -18.87
CA ILE A 242 -0.92 -69.49 -18.65
C ILE A 242 -0.48 -68.02 -18.94
N PRO A 243 0.64 -67.48 -18.38
CA PRO A 243 0.92 -66.03 -18.31
C PRO A 243 2.12 -65.50 -19.15
N SER A 244 2.62 -64.32 -18.77
CA SER A 244 3.66 -63.43 -19.37
C SER A 244 5.10 -63.95 -19.43
N PHE A 245 6.01 -63.23 -20.14
CA PHE A 245 7.37 -62.84 -19.67
C PHE A 245 7.99 -61.66 -20.50
N GLU A 246 9.30 -61.38 -20.37
CA GLU A 246 9.91 -60.02 -20.35
C GLU A 246 10.84 -59.60 -21.54
N GLU A 247 11.67 -58.56 -21.30
CA GLU A 247 12.49 -57.71 -22.20
C GLU A 247 13.78 -58.34 -22.78
N MET A 248 14.41 -57.69 -23.78
CA MET A 248 15.79 -57.16 -23.66
C MET A 248 16.25 -56.29 -24.87
N ALA A 249 17.46 -55.71 -24.80
CA ALA A 249 17.84 -54.46 -25.47
C ALA A 249 19.16 -54.47 -26.31
N PHE A 250 19.29 -53.51 -27.25
CA PHE A 250 20.52 -52.85 -27.79
C PHE A 250 21.66 -53.75 -28.40
N PRO A 251 22.79 -53.22 -28.99
CA PRO A 251 23.19 -51.86 -29.42
C PRO A 251 23.69 -51.77 -30.90
N GLU A 252 24.56 -50.80 -31.22
CA GLU A 252 25.15 -50.37 -32.52
C GLU A 252 26.41 -51.17 -32.98
N ALA A 253 26.84 -51.01 -34.26
CA ALA A 253 28.25 -51.08 -34.72
C ALA A 253 28.43 -50.67 -36.22
N GLU A 254 29.67 -50.40 -36.66
CA GLU A 254 30.04 -49.92 -38.02
C GLU A 254 30.87 -50.90 -38.89
N SER A 255 30.88 -50.62 -40.20
CA SER A 255 32.03 -50.72 -41.14
C SER A 255 32.43 -52.06 -41.80
N MET A 256 32.95 -51.93 -43.05
CA MET A 256 33.85 -52.86 -43.80
C MET A 256 33.30 -54.25 -44.21
N ALA A 257 33.71 -54.90 -45.32
CA ALA A 257 34.50 -54.51 -46.51
C ALA A 257 34.11 -55.39 -47.75
N ARG A 258 34.81 -55.24 -48.89
CA ARG A 258 34.62 -55.99 -50.16
C ARG A 258 35.44 -57.28 -50.24
N GLU A 259 35.03 -58.21 -51.12
CA GLU A 259 35.82 -58.76 -52.25
C GLU A 259 34.86 -59.54 -53.22
N GLU A 260 34.81 -59.26 -54.53
CA GLU A 260 35.54 -59.89 -55.67
C GLU A 260 35.03 -61.31 -56.06
N LYS A 261 34.98 -61.81 -57.33
CA LYS A 261 35.34 -61.40 -58.73
C LYS A 261 34.67 -62.44 -59.72
N PRO A 262 35.00 -62.61 -61.04
CA PRO A 262 35.11 -61.68 -62.18
C PRO A 262 34.47 -62.17 -63.53
N GLN A 263 34.39 -61.28 -64.55
CA GLN A 263 34.52 -61.55 -66.02
C GLN A 263 33.45 -62.45 -66.73
N GLU A 264 33.32 -62.53 -68.08
CA GLU A 264 34.16 -62.16 -69.25
C GLU A 264 33.48 -61.21 -70.29
N GLU A 265 34.15 -60.98 -71.44
CA GLU A 265 33.98 -59.89 -72.42
C GLU A 265 33.07 -60.19 -73.63
N ARG A 266 32.73 -59.13 -74.39
CA ARG A 266 33.06 -59.05 -75.84
C ARG A 266 33.06 -57.61 -76.36
N THR A 267 33.84 -57.34 -77.40
CA THR A 267 34.27 -55.99 -77.84
C THR A 267 33.80 -55.63 -79.24
N PHE A 268 33.64 -54.32 -79.53
CA PHE A 268 33.82 -53.70 -80.86
C PHE A 268 33.90 -52.16 -80.76
N THR A 269 34.76 -51.54 -81.56
CA THR A 269 35.02 -50.07 -81.67
C THR A 269 35.61 -49.75 -83.06
N PRO A 270 35.77 -48.47 -83.48
CA PRO A 270 34.85 -47.32 -83.35
C PRO A 270 34.64 -46.56 -84.69
N ALA A 271 33.78 -45.53 -84.70
CA ALA A 271 33.76 -44.44 -85.68
C ALA A 271 33.35 -43.11 -84.99
N PRO A 272 33.74 -41.92 -85.49
CA PRO A 272 33.96 -40.76 -84.61
C PRO A 272 32.80 -39.77 -84.41
N GLU A 273 32.78 -39.21 -83.20
CA GLU A 273 32.37 -37.87 -82.74
C GLU A 273 31.28 -37.07 -83.48
N PHE A 274 30.17 -36.84 -82.75
CA PHE A 274 29.77 -35.47 -82.38
C PHE A 274 29.57 -35.42 -80.86
N LYS A 275 30.18 -34.44 -80.18
CA LYS A 275 29.97 -34.19 -78.74
C LYS A 275 28.90 -33.12 -78.55
N GLU A 276 27.68 -33.53 -78.20
CA GLU A 276 26.71 -32.63 -77.56
C GLU A 276 27.21 -32.28 -76.15
N GLU A 277 27.52 -31.00 -75.88
CA GLU A 277 27.74 -30.52 -74.52
C GLU A 277 26.44 -30.63 -73.70
N ARG A 278 26.35 -31.61 -72.80
CA ARG A 278 25.24 -31.68 -71.85
C ARG A 278 25.39 -30.60 -70.77
N ILE A 279 24.46 -29.66 -70.73
CA ILE A 279 24.28 -28.79 -69.56
C ILE A 279 23.63 -29.63 -68.46
N GLU A 280 24.42 -30.13 -67.53
CA GLU A 280 23.88 -30.86 -66.38
C GLU A 280 23.28 -29.87 -65.37
N ILE A 281 21.95 -29.90 -65.23
CA ILE A 281 21.17 -28.96 -64.39
C ILE A 281 20.99 -29.58 -63.00
N ASP A 282 21.88 -29.18 -62.07
CA ASP A 282 21.73 -29.46 -60.64
C ASP A 282 20.60 -28.62 -60.00
N GLN A 283 20.33 -28.89 -58.72
CA GLN A 283 19.28 -28.22 -57.95
C GLN A 283 19.53 -26.71 -57.78
N GLU A 284 20.79 -26.25 -57.74
CA GLU A 284 21.11 -24.83 -57.56
C GLU A 284 20.87 -24.04 -58.85
N LYS A 285 21.30 -24.59 -60.00
CA LYS A 285 20.97 -24.07 -61.35
C LYS A 285 19.46 -24.03 -61.55
N ALA A 286 18.73 -25.10 -61.20
CA ALA A 286 17.27 -25.14 -61.27
C ALA A 286 16.61 -24.04 -60.42
N LEU A 287 17.12 -23.76 -59.22
CA LEU A 287 16.62 -22.70 -58.35
C LEU A 287 16.89 -21.29 -58.93
N LYS A 288 18.08 -21.06 -59.50
CA LYS A 288 18.44 -19.81 -60.20
C LYS A 288 17.52 -19.56 -61.40
N ILE A 289 17.30 -20.57 -62.25
CA ILE A 289 16.38 -20.52 -63.40
C ILE A 289 14.94 -20.21 -62.93
N ARG A 290 14.44 -20.92 -61.90
CA ARG A 290 13.11 -20.67 -61.32
C ARG A 290 12.95 -19.23 -60.85
N ASN A 291 13.95 -18.69 -60.14
CA ASN A 291 13.91 -17.32 -59.61
C ASN A 291 14.01 -16.27 -60.73
N LYS A 292 14.82 -16.53 -61.78
CA LYS A 292 14.88 -15.69 -62.98
C LYS A 292 13.53 -15.62 -63.70
N ILE A 293 12.87 -16.76 -63.93
CA ILE A 293 11.56 -16.78 -64.59
C ILE A 293 10.50 -16.09 -63.72
N ASN A 294 10.61 -16.16 -62.39
CA ASN A 294 9.70 -15.47 -61.49
C ASN A 294 9.87 -13.94 -61.52
N SER A 295 11.05 -13.40 -61.87
CA SER A 295 11.32 -11.96 -61.84
C SER A 295 10.82 -11.19 -63.08
N PHE A 296 10.53 -11.87 -64.19
CA PHE A 296 9.93 -11.24 -65.37
C PHE A 296 8.58 -10.60 -65.04
N LYS A 297 8.29 -9.43 -65.60
CA LYS A 297 7.04 -8.71 -65.39
C LYS A 297 5.89 -9.31 -66.22
N ASP A 298 6.15 -9.71 -67.46
CA ASP A 298 5.14 -10.25 -68.38
C ASP A 298 4.66 -11.66 -67.96
N SER A 299 3.40 -11.74 -67.51
CA SER A 299 2.80 -13.01 -67.06
C SER A 299 2.56 -14.03 -68.18
N LYS A 300 2.40 -13.60 -69.44
CA LYS A 300 2.31 -14.51 -70.59
C LYS A 300 3.68 -15.10 -70.90
N LEU A 301 4.72 -14.27 -70.88
CA LEU A 301 6.11 -14.73 -71.07
C LEU A 301 6.52 -15.72 -69.97
N ARG A 302 6.24 -15.42 -68.69
CA ARG A 302 6.49 -16.36 -67.57
C ARG A 302 5.85 -17.73 -67.82
N LYS A 303 4.62 -17.76 -68.36
CA LYS A 303 3.95 -19.03 -68.70
C LYS A 303 4.64 -19.72 -69.89
N ARG A 304 4.88 -19.00 -71.00
CA ARG A 304 5.47 -19.57 -72.23
C ARG A 304 6.89 -20.10 -72.01
N VAL A 305 7.75 -19.43 -71.24
CA VAL A 305 9.09 -19.93 -70.88
C VAL A 305 9.00 -21.22 -70.06
N ARG A 306 8.09 -21.30 -69.06
CA ARG A 306 7.89 -22.54 -68.30
C ARG A 306 7.31 -23.65 -69.16
N GLU A 307 6.34 -23.37 -70.02
CA GLU A 307 5.75 -24.39 -70.89
C GLU A 307 6.75 -24.91 -71.94
N ALA A 308 7.65 -24.05 -72.44
CA ALA A 308 8.74 -24.46 -73.32
C ALA A 308 9.71 -25.45 -72.65
N LEU A 309 10.16 -25.15 -71.42
CA LEU A 309 11.11 -25.99 -70.66
C LEU A 309 10.46 -27.25 -70.04
N ILE A 310 9.21 -27.17 -69.58
CA ILE A 310 8.55 -28.31 -68.89
C ILE A 310 7.99 -29.33 -69.90
N LYS A 311 7.64 -28.90 -71.12
CA LYS A 311 7.10 -29.77 -72.17
C LYS A 311 8.09 -30.00 -73.33
N SER A 312 9.34 -29.55 -73.19
CA SER A 312 10.38 -29.54 -74.23
C SER A 312 9.86 -29.18 -75.63
N LEU A 313 9.26 -27.99 -75.75
CA LEU A 313 8.66 -27.48 -77.00
C LEU A 313 9.70 -26.86 -77.95
N LEU A 314 10.99 -26.99 -77.65
CA LEU A 314 12.12 -26.47 -78.39
C LEU A 314 13.03 -27.65 -78.79
N SER A 315 13.85 -27.49 -79.84
CA SER A 315 14.95 -28.43 -80.05
C SER A 315 15.97 -28.31 -78.91
N LYS A 316 16.66 -29.40 -78.57
CA LYS A 316 17.57 -29.46 -77.41
C LYS A 316 18.62 -28.36 -77.41
N ASP A 317 19.16 -27.98 -78.57
CA ASP A 317 20.16 -26.91 -78.69
C ASP A 317 19.58 -25.55 -78.30
N VAL A 318 18.36 -25.27 -78.74
CA VAL A 318 17.61 -24.03 -78.45
C VAL A 318 17.11 -24.03 -77.00
N GLU A 319 16.78 -25.20 -76.44
CA GLU A 319 16.46 -25.36 -75.01
C GLU A 319 17.71 -25.12 -74.13
N ASN A 320 18.87 -25.68 -74.52
CA ASN A 320 20.17 -25.45 -73.88
C ASN A 320 20.59 -23.97 -73.95
N GLU A 321 20.36 -23.30 -75.08
CA GLU A 321 20.66 -21.87 -75.25
C GLU A 321 19.72 -21.00 -74.38
N LEU A 322 18.42 -21.32 -74.32
CA LEU A 322 17.47 -20.68 -73.39
C LEU A 322 17.89 -20.88 -71.92
N VAL A 323 18.35 -22.07 -71.54
CA VAL A 323 18.90 -22.36 -70.21
C VAL A 323 20.17 -21.54 -69.94
N LYS A 324 21.09 -21.43 -70.90
CA LYS A 324 22.28 -20.55 -70.82
C LYS A 324 21.87 -19.09 -70.60
N MET A 325 20.92 -18.55 -71.36
CA MET A 325 20.40 -17.18 -71.17
C MET A 325 19.79 -16.96 -69.77
N LEU A 326 19.00 -17.93 -69.29
CA LEU A 326 18.35 -17.86 -67.97
C LEU A 326 19.37 -17.90 -66.81
N LEU A 327 20.43 -18.71 -66.92
CA LEU A 327 21.52 -18.78 -65.94
C LEU A 327 22.45 -17.57 -65.99
N LEU A 328 22.75 -17.05 -67.19
CA LEU A 328 23.51 -15.81 -67.41
C LEU A 328 22.70 -14.54 -67.09
N ASN A 329 21.47 -14.69 -66.58
CA ASN A 329 20.64 -13.62 -66.05
C ASN A 329 20.21 -12.58 -67.11
N GLU A 330 20.03 -13.02 -68.36
CA GLU A 330 19.70 -12.18 -69.53
C GLU A 330 18.46 -11.28 -69.40
N SER A 331 18.35 -10.26 -70.25
CA SER A 331 17.24 -9.31 -70.20
C SER A 331 15.89 -9.94 -70.55
N GLU A 332 14.81 -9.48 -69.91
CA GLU A 332 13.44 -9.95 -70.20
C GLU A 332 13.05 -9.73 -71.67
N ILE A 333 13.58 -8.66 -72.30
CA ILE A 333 13.38 -8.35 -73.71
C ILE A 333 14.12 -9.35 -74.62
N ALA A 334 15.38 -9.67 -74.33
CA ALA A 334 16.13 -10.68 -75.09
C ALA A 334 15.44 -12.05 -75.02
N ILE A 335 15.02 -12.47 -73.82
CA ILE A 335 14.33 -13.75 -73.61
C ILE A 335 12.94 -13.75 -74.29
N LYS A 336 12.21 -12.63 -74.28
CA LYS A 336 10.95 -12.49 -75.02
C LYS A 336 11.15 -12.63 -76.53
N ASN A 337 12.18 -12.00 -77.07
CA ASN A 337 12.52 -12.08 -78.49
C ASN A 337 12.98 -13.49 -78.88
N PHE A 338 13.77 -14.17 -78.04
CA PHE A 338 14.19 -15.56 -78.23
C PHE A 338 12.98 -16.50 -78.27
N ILE A 339 12.10 -16.43 -77.27
CA ILE A 339 10.86 -17.24 -77.23
C ILE A 339 9.94 -16.95 -78.42
N ASN A 340 9.79 -15.69 -78.84
CA ASN A 340 8.99 -15.37 -80.02
C ASN A 340 9.63 -15.80 -81.35
N LYS A 341 10.96 -15.92 -81.43
CA LYS A 341 11.69 -16.39 -82.62
C LYS A 341 11.53 -17.90 -82.83
N TYR A 342 11.63 -18.69 -81.76
CA TYR A 342 11.60 -20.17 -81.82
C TYR A 342 10.23 -20.78 -81.48
N LEU A 343 9.32 -20.00 -80.90
CA LEU A 343 7.97 -20.41 -80.54
C LEU A 343 6.96 -19.28 -80.89
N PRO A 344 6.82 -18.91 -82.19
CA PRO A 344 6.01 -17.76 -82.62
C PRO A 344 4.55 -17.87 -82.18
N GLU A 345 3.90 -16.72 -81.95
CA GLU A 345 2.46 -16.68 -81.68
C GLU A 345 1.68 -16.76 -83.00
N GLU A 346 0.76 -17.72 -83.14
CA GLU A 346 -0.12 -17.82 -84.31
C GLU A 346 -1.10 -16.63 -84.35
N GLU A 347 -0.87 -15.70 -85.29
CA GLU A 347 -1.83 -14.63 -85.57
C GLU A 347 -3.09 -15.19 -86.24
N VAL A 348 -4.11 -15.51 -85.45
CA VAL A 348 -5.45 -15.82 -85.97
C VAL A 348 -6.07 -14.55 -86.56
N LYS A 349 -5.82 -14.32 -87.86
CA LYS A 349 -6.47 -13.28 -88.67
C LYS A 349 -7.85 -13.78 -89.15
N PRO A 350 -8.88 -12.91 -89.20
CA PRO A 350 -10.22 -13.31 -89.61
C PRO A 350 -10.33 -13.39 -91.14
N GLU A 351 -10.58 -14.60 -91.66
CA GLU A 351 -10.81 -14.82 -93.09
C GLU A 351 -12.30 -14.73 -93.45
N LYS A 352 -12.60 -14.37 -94.70
CA LYS A 352 -13.95 -14.02 -95.17
C LYS A 352 -14.71 -15.21 -95.76
N GLU A 353 -16.03 -15.09 -95.77
CA GLU A 353 -16.97 -16.08 -96.31
C GLU A 353 -16.71 -16.39 -97.80
N ILE A 354 -16.42 -17.65 -98.11
CA ILE A 354 -16.82 -18.32 -99.35
C ILE A 354 -17.52 -19.64 -98.95
N PHE A 355 -18.47 -20.08 -99.76
CA PHE A 355 -19.44 -21.12 -99.40
C PHE A 355 -18.82 -22.53 -99.38
N GLU A 356 -18.86 -23.18 -98.21
CA GLU A 356 -19.07 -24.64 -98.15
C GLU A 356 -20.55 -24.95 -97.94
N GLU A 357 -21.04 -26.04 -98.56
CA GLU A 357 -22.40 -26.50 -98.32
C GLU A 357 -22.57 -26.92 -96.86
N LYS A 358 -23.56 -26.32 -96.17
CA LYS A 358 -23.97 -26.76 -94.83
C LYS A 358 -24.26 -28.26 -94.91
N PRO A 359 -23.55 -29.15 -94.18
CA PRO A 359 -23.93 -30.56 -94.11
C PRO A 359 -25.36 -30.59 -93.63
N LYS A 360 -26.27 -31.15 -94.45
CA LYS A 360 -27.72 -31.07 -94.23
C LYS A 360 -27.99 -31.45 -92.78
N LYS A 361 -28.31 -30.46 -91.94
CA LYS A 361 -28.79 -30.70 -90.59
C LYS A 361 -30.02 -31.56 -90.79
N ARG A 362 -29.89 -32.87 -90.55
CA ARG A 362 -31.06 -33.73 -90.34
C ARG A 362 -31.88 -32.96 -89.32
N LYS A 363 -33.09 -32.54 -89.71
CA LYS A 363 -34.16 -32.42 -88.73
C LYS A 363 -34.32 -33.83 -88.19
N VAL A 364 -33.51 -34.17 -87.19
CA VAL A 364 -33.89 -35.15 -86.21
C VAL A 364 -35.18 -34.57 -85.67
N ILE A 365 -36.29 -35.15 -86.09
CA ILE A 365 -37.58 -34.89 -85.47
C ILE A 365 -37.46 -35.58 -84.13
N TYR A 366 -36.78 -34.88 -83.22
CA TYR A 366 -37.03 -34.99 -81.81
C TYR A 366 -38.54 -34.86 -81.67
N SER A 367 -39.18 -35.90 -81.14
CA SER A 367 -40.47 -35.74 -80.50
C SER A 367 -40.34 -34.64 -79.44
N GLU A 368 -41.47 -34.08 -78.98
CA GLU A 368 -41.41 -33.03 -77.96
C GLU A 368 -40.55 -33.44 -76.75
N GLU A 369 -40.56 -34.74 -76.42
CA GLU A 369 -39.76 -35.37 -75.38
C GLU A 369 -38.26 -35.12 -75.55
N ILE A 370 -37.68 -35.31 -76.73
CA ILE A 370 -36.22 -35.20 -76.92
C ILE A 370 -35.78 -33.72 -77.06
N ARG A 371 -36.68 -32.82 -77.49
CA ARG A 371 -36.42 -31.38 -77.38
C ARG A 371 -36.47 -30.94 -75.91
N LYS A 372 -37.46 -31.41 -75.14
CA LYS A 372 -37.54 -31.24 -73.69
C LYS A 372 -36.29 -31.82 -73.01
N GLN A 373 -35.79 -33.00 -73.41
CA GLN A 373 -34.54 -33.57 -72.92
C GLN A 373 -33.34 -32.63 -73.14
N LYS A 374 -33.16 -32.01 -74.31
CA LYS A 374 -32.02 -31.11 -74.54
C LYS A 374 -32.10 -29.77 -73.79
N GLU A 375 -33.30 -29.25 -73.58
CA GLU A 375 -33.50 -28.08 -72.72
C GLU A 375 -33.27 -28.46 -71.24
N VAL A 376 -33.73 -29.66 -70.81
CA VAL A 376 -33.43 -30.25 -69.49
C VAL A 376 -31.93 -30.50 -69.31
N GLU A 377 -31.20 -31.13 -70.25
CA GLU A 377 -29.75 -31.35 -70.20
C GLU A 377 -28.98 -30.05 -69.97
N LYS A 378 -29.37 -28.97 -70.66
CA LYS A 378 -28.74 -27.65 -70.53
C LYS A 378 -29.04 -27.00 -69.18
N VAL A 379 -30.26 -27.16 -68.67
CA VAL A 379 -30.63 -26.74 -67.31
C VAL A 379 -29.85 -27.57 -66.28
N LEU A 380 -29.75 -28.90 -66.45
CA LEU A 380 -29.04 -29.83 -65.57
C LEU A 380 -27.52 -29.54 -65.55
N ALA A 381 -26.92 -29.21 -66.68
CA ALA A 381 -25.51 -28.86 -66.80
C ALA A 381 -25.16 -27.49 -66.22
N ASN A 382 -26.10 -26.54 -66.23
CA ASN A 382 -25.95 -25.28 -65.51
C ASN A 382 -26.20 -25.47 -64.00
N PHE A 383 -27.25 -26.22 -63.64
CA PHE A 383 -27.57 -26.57 -62.26
C PHE A 383 -26.40 -27.29 -61.58
N SER A 384 -25.83 -28.33 -62.20
CA SER A 384 -24.69 -29.07 -61.65
C SER A 384 -23.45 -28.19 -61.47
N ARG A 385 -23.19 -27.23 -62.36
CA ARG A 385 -22.13 -26.21 -62.19
C ARG A 385 -22.40 -25.28 -61.01
N PHE A 386 -23.62 -24.76 -60.87
CA PHE A 386 -23.99 -23.92 -59.73
C PHE A 386 -24.02 -24.70 -58.42
N SER A 387 -24.47 -25.96 -58.41
CA SER A 387 -24.40 -26.87 -57.26
C SER A 387 -22.96 -27.21 -56.88
N PHE A 388 -22.06 -27.39 -57.85
CA PHE A 388 -20.64 -27.64 -57.59
C PHE A 388 -19.93 -26.40 -57.02
N ILE A 389 -20.22 -25.21 -57.55
CA ILE A 389 -19.74 -23.93 -56.99
C ILE A 389 -20.32 -23.71 -55.59
N GLY A 390 -21.62 -23.98 -55.39
CA GLY A 390 -22.28 -23.90 -54.09
C GLY A 390 -21.71 -24.89 -53.08
N PHE A 391 -21.42 -26.13 -53.49
CA PHE A 391 -20.77 -27.13 -52.66
C PHE A 391 -19.36 -26.70 -52.25
N ILE A 392 -18.54 -26.20 -53.18
CA ILE A 392 -17.22 -25.63 -52.87
C ILE A 392 -17.35 -24.47 -51.89
N LEU A 393 -18.33 -23.58 -52.08
CA LEU A 393 -18.59 -22.45 -51.19
C LEU A 393 -19.03 -22.91 -49.78
N VAL A 394 -19.88 -23.93 -49.67
CA VAL A 394 -20.28 -24.55 -48.39
C VAL A 394 -19.08 -25.22 -47.71
N VAL A 395 -18.22 -25.93 -48.45
CA VAL A 395 -16.99 -26.55 -47.90
C VAL A 395 -16.01 -25.48 -47.43
N LEU A 396 -15.85 -24.37 -48.16
CA LEU A 396 -15.02 -23.23 -47.76
C LEU A 396 -15.59 -22.53 -46.52
N LEU A 397 -16.90 -22.28 -46.45
CA LEU A 397 -17.54 -21.73 -45.25
C LEU A 397 -17.43 -22.68 -44.06
N GLY A 398 -17.59 -23.99 -44.27
CA GLY A 398 -17.39 -25.02 -43.26
C GLY A 398 -15.95 -25.06 -42.73
N PHE A 399 -14.96 -24.96 -43.61
CA PHE A 399 -13.55 -24.85 -43.22
C PHE A 399 -13.26 -23.55 -42.46
N VAL A 400 -13.81 -22.41 -42.89
CA VAL A 400 -13.65 -21.12 -42.19
C VAL A 400 -14.31 -21.17 -40.80
N PHE A 401 -15.54 -21.69 -40.70
CA PHE A 401 -16.22 -21.91 -39.43
C PHE A 401 -15.40 -22.82 -38.51
N TRP A 402 -14.93 -23.96 -39.03
CA TRP A 402 -14.11 -24.90 -38.27
C TRP A 402 -12.80 -24.26 -37.78
N ARG A 403 -12.06 -23.58 -38.67
CA ARG A 403 -10.73 -23.04 -38.41
C ARG A 403 -10.69 -21.77 -37.56
N TYR A 404 -11.74 -20.93 -37.64
CA TYR A 404 -11.77 -19.60 -37.03
C TYR A 404 -12.88 -19.39 -35.98
N ILE A 405 -13.86 -20.30 -35.86
CA ILE A 405 -14.93 -20.23 -34.86
C ILE A 405 -14.87 -21.45 -33.92
N TRP A 406 -14.89 -22.67 -34.49
CA TRP A 406 -14.92 -23.90 -33.70
C TRP A 406 -13.61 -24.19 -32.97
N ILE A 407 -12.47 -24.24 -33.68
CA ILE A 407 -11.15 -24.49 -33.06
C ILE A 407 -10.85 -23.48 -31.95
N PRO A 408 -10.97 -22.14 -32.15
CA PRO A 408 -10.72 -21.18 -31.07
C PRO A 408 -11.63 -21.35 -29.86
N SER A 409 -12.91 -21.71 -30.05
CA SER A 409 -13.85 -21.97 -28.96
C SER A 409 -13.47 -23.22 -28.14
N VAL A 410 -13.11 -24.31 -28.81
CA VAL A 410 -12.61 -25.55 -28.17
C VAL A 410 -11.30 -25.29 -27.42
N VAL A 411 -10.37 -24.55 -28.03
CA VAL A 411 -9.07 -24.18 -27.43
C VAL A 411 -9.27 -23.29 -26.20
N GLU A 412 -10.14 -22.29 -26.26
CA GLU A 412 -10.49 -21.45 -25.10
C GLU A 412 -11.16 -22.25 -23.98
N LYS A 413 -12.01 -23.25 -24.28
CA LYS A 413 -12.55 -24.15 -23.27
C LYS A 413 -11.43 -24.95 -22.57
N ILE A 414 -10.50 -25.54 -23.32
CA ILE A 414 -9.42 -26.36 -22.75
C ILE A 414 -8.47 -25.49 -21.90
N TYR A 415 -8.17 -24.25 -22.30
CA TYR A 415 -7.41 -23.32 -21.45
C TYR A 415 -8.15 -22.97 -20.15
N LYS A 416 -9.49 -22.80 -20.18
CA LYS A 416 -10.30 -22.59 -18.97
C LYS A 416 -10.31 -23.82 -18.06
N GLU A 417 -10.36 -25.03 -18.62
CA GLU A 417 -10.22 -26.28 -17.85
C GLU A 417 -8.85 -26.36 -17.14
N GLY A 418 -7.75 -25.99 -17.83
CA GLY A 418 -6.41 -25.94 -17.22
C GLY A 418 -6.27 -24.87 -16.13
N LEU A 419 -6.89 -23.70 -16.30
CA LEU A 419 -6.96 -22.69 -15.22
C LEU A 419 -7.78 -23.17 -14.01
N SER A 420 -8.83 -23.96 -14.25
CA SER A 420 -9.60 -24.59 -13.18
C SER A 420 -8.73 -25.57 -12.36
N ALA A 421 -7.91 -26.39 -13.03
CA ALA A 421 -6.95 -27.26 -12.37
C ALA A 421 -5.95 -26.47 -11.50
N LEU A 422 -5.44 -25.32 -11.98
CA LEU A 422 -4.58 -24.43 -11.17
C LEU A 422 -5.28 -23.86 -9.92
N ASN A 423 -6.59 -23.64 -9.93
CA ASN A 423 -7.32 -23.23 -8.71
C ASN A 423 -7.26 -24.32 -7.62
N VAL A 424 -7.28 -25.60 -8.01
CA VAL A 424 -7.11 -26.75 -7.11
C VAL A 424 -5.62 -27.11 -6.89
N LYS A 425 -4.70 -26.27 -7.37
CA LYS A 425 -3.23 -26.45 -7.36
C LYS A 425 -2.73 -27.68 -8.12
N ASP A 426 -3.57 -28.30 -8.95
CA ASP A 426 -3.15 -29.38 -9.87
C ASP A 426 -2.40 -28.77 -11.08
N THR A 427 -1.08 -28.72 -10.96
CA THR A 427 -0.19 -28.14 -11.96
C THR A 427 0.08 -29.09 -13.13
N THR A 428 -0.03 -30.41 -12.95
CA THR A 428 0.27 -31.41 -13.98
C THR A 428 -0.89 -31.56 -14.95
N THR A 429 -2.13 -31.64 -14.46
CA THR A 429 -3.33 -31.57 -15.31
C THR A 429 -3.42 -30.20 -16.01
N ALA A 430 -3.06 -29.11 -15.33
CA ALA A 430 -3.05 -27.78 -15.94
C ALA A 430 -2.10 -27.69 -17.15
N GLU A 431 -0.82 -28.05 -17.00
CA GLU A 431 0.14 -28.03 -18.12
C GLU A 431 -0.30 -29.01 -19.23
N ALA A 432 -0.80 -30.20 -18.91
CA ALA A 432 -1.31 -31.14 -19.91
C ALA A 432 -2.51 -30.57 -20.72
N LYS A 433 -3.40 -29.81 -20.07
CA LYS A 433 -4.48 -29.07 -20.76
C LYS A 433 -3.92 -27.93 -21.60
N PHE A 434 -2.97 -27.16 -21.09
CA PHE A 434 -2.35 -26.03 -21.81
C PHE A 434 -1.57 -26.48 -23.06
N GLU A 435 -0.82 -27.59 -22.97
CA GLU A 435 -0.13 -28.19 -24.11
C GLU A 435 -1.11 -28.75 -25.14
N ARG A 436 -2.17 -29.45 -24.72
CA ARG A 436 -3.24 -29.90 -25.63
C ARG A 436 -3.91 -28.72 -26.34
N ALA A 437 -4.14 -27.61 -25.64
CA ALA A 437 -4.68 -26.40 -26.24
C ALA A 437 -3.69 -25.74 -27.22
N LYS A 438 -2.37 -25.74 -26.90
CA LYS A 438 -1.29 -25.27 -27.79
C LYS A 438 -1.18 -26.11 -29.07
N GLN A 439 -1.31 -27.43 -28.96
CA GLN A 439 -1.32 -28.36 -30.11
C GLN A 439 -2.53 -28.14 -31.05
N LEU A 440 -3.70 -27.82 -30.50
CA LEU A 440 -4.93 -27.60 -31.28
C LEU A 440 -5.05 -26.19 -31.86
N GLY A 441 -4.60 -25.17 -31.12
CA GLY A 441 -4.77 -23.75 -31.49
C GLY A 441 -3.53 -23.05 -32.05
N GLY A 442 -2.35 -23.62 -31.82
CA GLY A 442 -1.07 -22.92 -31.91
C GLY A 442 -0.72 -22.14 -30.63
N PRO A 443 0.51 -21.59 -30.54
CA PRO A 443 0.93 -20.77 -29.40
C PRO A 443 0.12 -19.47 -29.33
N ASN A 444 -0.19 -19.02 -28.10
CA ASN A 444 -1.07 -17.87 -27.89
C ASN A 444 -0.65 -17.02 -26.69
N ILE A 445 -0.04 -15.87 -26.97
CA ILE A 445 0.51 -14.92 -25.98
C ILE A 445 -0.54 -14.46 -24.95
N LYS A 446 -1.83 -14.37 -25.32
CA LYS A 446 -2.92 -14.05 -24.37
C LYS A 446 -2.95 -15.07 -23.23
N TRP A 447 -2.90 -16.35 -23.55
CA TRP A 447 -3.00 -17.42 -22.56
C TRP A 447 -1.73 -17.56 -21.72
N TYR A 448 -0.55 -17.45 -22.35
CA TYR A 448 0.72 -17.36 -21.63
C TYR A 448 0.72 -16.28 -20.53
N ASN A 449 0.17 -15.10 -20.82
CA ASN A 449 0.01 -14.04 -19.83
C ASN A 449 -0.98 -14.42 -18.72
N ILE A 450 -2.15 -14.96 -19.08
CA ILE A 450 -3.21 -15.29 -18.10
C ILE A 450 -2.73 -16.38 -17.13
N TYR A 451 -2.21 -17.51 -17.61
CA TYR A 451 -1.72 -18.54 -16.69
C TYR A 451 -0.35 -18.21 -16.08
N GLY A 452 0.49 -17.38 -16.71
CA GLY A 452 1.71 -16.83 -16.09
C GLY A 452 1.39 -16.02 -14.83
N LEU A 453 0.38 -15.14 -14.90
CA LEU A 453 -0.17 -14.46 -13.73
C LEU A 453 -0.80 -15.46 -12.74
N LYS A 454 -1.53 -16.48 -13.21
CA LYS A 454 -2.11 -17.49 -12.32
C LYS A 454 -1.06 -18.32 -11.55
N TYR A 455 0.08 -18.62 -12.18
CA TYR A 455 1.20 -19.27 -11.52
C TYR A 455 1.82 -18.37 -10.43
N MET A 456 1.82 -17.04 -10.59
CA MET A 456 2.20 -16.10 -9.53
C MET A 456 1.22 -16.12 -8.35
N GLU A 457 -0.09 -16.15 -8.59
CA GLU A 457 -1.12 -16.22 -7.53
C GLU A 457 -0.93 -17.46 -6.63
N ILE A 458 -0.63 -18.62 -7.23
CA ILE A 458 -0.35 -19.86 -6.48
C ILE A 458 1.11 -19.97 -6.00
N LYS A 459 1.89 -18.88 -6.04
CA LYS A 459 3.30 -18.76 -5.63
C LYS A 459 4.27 -19.70 -6.36
N ASN A 460 3.91 -20.22 -7.52
CA ASN A 460 4.80 -21.02 -8.39
C ASN A 460 5.55 -20.10 -9.37
N PHE A 461 6.56 -19.41 -8.84
CA PHE A 461 7.30 -18.39 -9.57
C PHE A 461 8.08 -18.95 -10.77
N GLU A 462 8.62 -20.17 -10.69
CA GLU A 462 9.39 -20.75 -11.80
C GLU A 462 8.51 -21.10 -13.00
N ALA A 463 7.31 -21.65 -12.76
CA ALA A 463 6.33 -21.85 -13.84
C ALA A 463 5.89 -20.50 -14.43
N ALA A 464 5.60 -19.49 -13.60
CA ALA A 464 5.24 -18.15 -14.08
C ALA A 464 6.34 -17.57 -14.99
N ARG A 465 7.61 -17.62 -14.55
CA ARG A 465 8.78 -17.17 -15.31
C ARG A 465 8.89 -17.87 -16.65
N ARG A 466 8.81 -19.20 -16.69
CA ARG A 466 8.82 -19.99 -17.95
C ARG A 466 7.73 -19.52 -18.91
N LYS A 467 6.50 -19.32 -18.41
CA LYS A 467 5.37 -18.92 -19.27
C LYS A 467 5.46 -17.48 -19.79
N PHE A 468 6.10 -16.56 -19.06
CA PHE A 468 6.44 -15.24 -19.60
C PHE A 468 7.59 -15.29 -20.61
N LEU A 469 8.57 -16.18 -20.44
CA LEU A 469 9.65 -16.39 -21.42
C LEU A 469 9.11 -16.98 -22.73
N GLU A 470 8.32 -18.05 -22.69
CA GLU A 470 7.66 -18.63 -23.88
C GLU A 470 6.86 -17.56 -24.66
N ALA A 471 6.18 -16.63 -23.98
CA ALA A 471 5.50 -15.52 -24.64
C ALA A 471 6.42 -14.48 -25.31
N LEU A 472 7.61 -14.24 -24.77
CA LEU A 472 8.60 -13.33 -25.36
C LEU A 472 9.43 -13.97 -26.48
N GLU A 473 9.47 -15.29 -26.60
CA GLU A 473 10.02 -15.98 -27.77
C GLU A 473 9.17 -15.71 -29.03
N TYR A 474 7.84 -15.68 -28.88
CA TYR A 474 6.91 -15.39 -29.99
C TYR A 474 6.80 -13.88 -30.33
N ASP A 475 6.92 -12.99 -29.34
CA ASP A 475 6.95 -11.54 -29.54
C ASP A 475 7.87 -10.86 -28.48
N PRO A 476 9.17 -10.66 -28.79
CA PRO A 476 10.14 -10.08 -27.86
C PRO A 476 9.85 -8.65 -27.40
N LEU A 477 8.87 -7.98 -28.02
CA LEU A 477 8.44 -6.62 -27.73
C LEU A 477 6.95 -6.56 -27.34
N ASN A 478 6.40 -7.68 -26.86
CA ASN A 478 4.99 -7.74 -26.47
C ASN A 478 4.72 -6.89 -25.24
N LYS A 479 3.96 -5.81 -25.42
CA LYS A 479 3.63 -4.83 -24.37
C LYS A 479 3.08 -5.49 -23.09
N LEU A 480 2.08 -6.37 -23.24
CA LEU A 480 1.40 -7.01 -22.11
C LEU A 480 2.35 -7.96 -21.35
N THR A 481 3.08 -8.80 -22.09
CA THR A 481 4.05 -9.74 -21.52
C THR A 481 5.17 -9.01 -20.78
N ILE A 482 5.74 -7.95 -21.38
CA ILE A 482 6.79 -7.15 -20.74
C ILE A 482 6.28 -6.49 -19.46
N TYR A 483 5.06 -5.94 -19.44
CA TYR A 483 4.49 -5.35 -18.22
C TYR A 483 4.24 -6.40 -17.12
N ASN A 484 3.65 -7.54 -17.47
CA ASN A 484 3.36 -8.60 -16.50
C ASN A 484 4.64 -9.24 -15.96
N PHE A 485 5.64 -9.45 -16.81
CA PHE A 485 6.92 -10.05 -16.41
C PHE A 485 7.82 -9.06 -15.65
N ALA A 486 7.73 -7.76 -15.93
CA ALA A 486 8.35 -6.74 -15.09
C ALA A 486 7.68 -6.68 -13.70
N ASN A 487 6.34 -6.76 -13.62
CA ASN A 487 5.63 -6.86 -12.35
C ASN A 487 5.96 -8.16 -11.59
N TYR A 488 6.13 -9.29 -12.29
CA TYR A 488 6.64 -10.53 -11.70
C TYR A 488 7.96 -10.28 -10.95
N TYR A 489 8.97 -9.69 -11.61
CA TYR A 489 10.27 -9.46 -11.00
C TYR A 489 10.23 -8.48 -9.81
N LYS A 490 9.39 -7.44 -9.87
CA LYS A 490 9.16 -6.51 -8.74
C LYS A 490 8.43 -7.15 -7.55
N ASN A 491 7.65 -8.20 -7.78
CA ASN A 491 6.87 -8.90 -6.76
C ASN A 491 7.59 -10.13 -6.18
N LEU A 492 8.84 -10.40 -6.58
CA LEU A 492 9.71 -11.39 -5.92
C LEU A 492 10.19 -10.86 -4.56
N TYR A 493 10.70 -11.77 -3.73
CA TYR A 493 11.38 -11.43 -2.48
C TYR A 493 12.79 -12.04 -2.45
N PRO A 494 13.88 -11.24 -2.48
CA PRO A 494 13.88 -9.78 -2.68
C PRO A 494 13.41 -9.37 -4.10
N PRO A 495 12.84 -8.16 -4.28
CA PRO A 495 12.46 -7.64 -5.60
C PRO A 495 13.65 -7.48 -6.57
N ARG A 496 13.46 -7.89 -7.82
CA ARG A 496 14.44 -7.81 -8.89
C ARG A 496 14.17 -6.64 -9.84
N PHE A 497 14.31 -5.41 -9.32
CA PHE A 497 14.03 -4.18 -10.06
C PHE A 497 14.86 -4.03 -11.35
N GLU A 498 16.09 -4.55 -11.38
CA GLU A 498 16.96 -4.47 -12.57
C GLU A 498 16.45 -5.30 -13.75
N ASP A 499 15.95 -6.53 -13.52
CA ASP A 499 15.32 -7.34 -14.56
C ASP A 499 14.03 -6.69 -15.08
N ALA A 500 13.23 -6.10 -14.19
CA ALA A 500 12.04 -5.35 -14.56
C ALA A 500 12.38 -4.14 -15.44
N LEU A 501 13.41 -3.36 -15.06
CA LEU A 501 13.94 -2.26 -15.87
C LEU A 501 14.51 -2.75 -17.20
N ASN A 502 15.26 -3.85 -17.23
CA ASN A 502 15.83 -4.43 -18.45
C ASN A 502 14.73 -4.81 -19.46
N LEU A 503 13.66 -5.45 -19.00
CA LEU A 503 12.46 -5.74 -19.82
C LEU A 503 11.78 -4.46 -20.32
N LEU A 504 11.47 -3.52 -19.43
CA LEU A 504 10.79 -2.27 -19.75
C LEU A 504 11.63 -1.37 -20.69
N SER A 505 12.96 -1.44 -20.58
CA SER A 505 13.88 -0.72 -21.47
C SER A 505 13.70 -1.10 -22.94
N ARG A 506 13.22 -2.33 -23.24
CA ARG A 506 12.95 -2.78 -24.61
C ARG A 506 11.80 -1.96 -25.25
N LEU A 507 10.73 -1.69 -24.48
CA LEU A 507 9.63 -0.84 -24.92
C LEU A 507 10.03 0.64 -24.98
N TYR A 508 10.75 1.13 -23.97
CA TYR A 508 11.21 2.52 -23.96
C TYR A 508 12.20 2.83 -25.10
N LYS A 509 13.13 1.93 -25.41
CA LYS A 509 14.05 2.06 -26.56
C LYS A 509 13.31 1.99 -27.91
N LYS A 510 12.21 1.22 -28.00
CA LYS A 510 11.36 1.09 -29.20
C LYS A 510 10.63 2.40 -29.53
N ASP A 511 10.10 3.10 -28.53
CA ASP A 511 9.48 4.41 -28.69
C ASP A 511 9.71 5.31 -27.46
N PRO A 512 10.82 6.09 -27.43
CA PRO A 512 11.12 7.04 -26.36
C PRO A 512 10.19 8.26 -26.30
N ALA A 513 9.25 8.40 -27.24
CA ALA A 513 8.23 9.45 -27.23
C ALA A 513 6.87 8.94 -26.69
N ASN A 514 6.75 7.64 -26.41
CA ASN A 514 5.58 7.07 -25.77
C ASN A 514 5.63 7.31 -24.25
N PHE A 515 4.74 8.17 -23.76
CA PHE A 515 4.67 8.45 -22.32
C PHE A 515 4.35 7.20 -21.49
N GLU A 516 3.60 6.23 -22.00
CA GLU A 516 3.23 5.04 -21.22
C GLU A 516 4.43 4.10 -21.00
N TYR A 517 5.28 3.93 -22.01
CA TYR A 517 6.52 3.16 -21.88
C TYR A 517 7.54 3.86 -20.97
N LEU A 518 7.62 5.19 -21.08
CA LEU A 518 8.41 6.03 -20.18
C LEU A 518 7.91 5.92 -18.74
N ASP A 519 6.59 6.07 -18.50
CA ASP A 519 5.97 6.05 -17.17
C ASP A 519 6.20 4.68 -16.51
N LYS A 520 6.01 3.55 -17.20
CA LYS A 520 6.31 2.24 -16.62
C LYS A 520 7.79 2.05 -16.27
N PHE A 521 8.70 2.53 -17.13
CA PHE A 521 10.15 2.45 -16.88
C PHE A 521 10.57 3.36 -15.71
N ALA A 522 10.14 4.63 -15.70
CA ALA A 522 10.48 5.61 -14.67
C ALA A 522 9.77 5.35 -13.33
N GLN A 523 8.50 4.92 -13.31
CA GLN A 523 7.85 4.48 -12.07
C GLN A 523 8.55 3.27 -11.45
N THR A 524 9.16 2.37 -12.24
CA THR A 524 9.94 1.26 -11.67
C THR A 524 11.16 1.74 -10.88
N TYR A 525 11.78 2.87 -11.26
CA TYR A 525 12.79 3.53 -10.42
C TYR A 525 12.19 4.18 -9.15
N VAL A 526 10.96 4.73 -9.22
CA VAL A 526 10.26 5.25 -8.02
C VAL A 526 9.93 4.12 -7.05
N GLU A 527 9.40 3.00 -7.54
CA GLU A 527 9.10 1.79 -6.75
C GLU A 527 10.38 1.18 -6.13
N TRP A 528 11.51 1.19 -6.86
CA TRP A 528 12.80 0.78 -6.33
C TRP A 528 13.28 1.73 -5.22
N GLY A 529 13.17 3.04 -5.45
CA GLY A 529 13.43 4.06 -4.44
C GLY A 529 12.56 3.88 -3.19
N ASP A 530 11.27 3.60 -3.34
CA ASP A 530 10.33 3.34 -2.25
C ASP A 530 10.78 2.14 -1.38
N TRP A 531 11.21 1.04 -2.01
CA TRP A 531 11.68 -0.18 -1.33
C TRP A 531 13.02 -0.02 -0.59
N ILE A 532 13.93 0.82 -1.10
CA ILE A 532 15.26 1.02 -0.49
C ILE A 532 15.18 1.73 0.86
N LYS A 533 15.91 1.20 1.85
CA LYS A 533 16.09 1.80 3.18
C LYS A 533 17.19 2.86 3.25
N ASP A 534 18.28 2.71 2.50
CA ASP A 534 19.33 3.74 2.47
C ASP A 534 18.82 5.05 1.84
N SER A 535 19.11 6.17 2.49
CA SER A 535 18.63 7.47 2.02
C SER A 535 19.35 7.97 0.77
N THR A 536 20.61 7.60 0.57
CA THR A 536 21.41 8.07 -0.58
C THR A 536 20.98 7.35 -1.86
N GLU A 537 20.91 6.02 -1.82
CA GLU A 537 20.42 5.20 -2.94
C GLU A 537 18.96 5.53 -3.30
N LYS A 538 18.09 5.70 -2.30
CA LYS A 538 16.69 6.14 -2.50
C LYS A 538 16.60 7.45 -3.27
N LEU A 539 17.42 8.44 -2.89
CA LEU A 539 17.53 9.72 -3.62
C LEU A 539 18.05 9.53 -5.05
N MET A 540 19.02 8.63 -5.30
CA MET A 540 19.52 8.32 -6.64
C MET A 540 18.44 7.69 -7.54
N LYS A 541 17.67 6.69 -7.06
CA LYS A 541 16.60 6.08 -7.88
C LYS A 541 15.50 7.10 -8.23
N TYR A 542 15.09 7.93 -7.26
CA TYR A 542 14.17 9.04 -7.55
C TYR A 542 14.73 10.02 -8.58
N ALA A 543 16.03 10.36 -8.53
CA ALA A 543 16.66 11.28 -9.47
C ALA A 543 16.68 10.77 -10.92
N GLU A 544 16.84 9.47 -11.14
CA GLU A 544 16.73 8.89 -12.51
C GLU A 544 15.29 8.90 -13.03
N ALA A 545 14.30 8.57 -12.19
CA ALA A 545 12.89 8.71 -12.56
C ALA A 545 12.54 10.16 -12.94
N ASP A 546 13.00 11.11 -12.14
CA ASP A 546 12.81 12.55 -12.31
C ASP A 546 13.41 13.06 -13.63
N ARG A 547 14.68 12.71 -13.87
CA ARG A 547 15.42 12.99 -15.11
C ARG A 547 14.72 12.43 -16.34
N LEU A 548 14.09 11.25 -16.26
CA LEU A 548 13.33 10.67 -17.36
C LEU A 548 12.08 11.51 -17.72
N TYR A 549 11.35 12.02 -16.74
CA TYR A 549 10.19 12.90 -17.00
C TYR A 549 10.60 14.30 -17.48
N GLU A 550 11.63 14.92 -16.91
CA GLU A 550 12.14 16.22 -17.39
C GLU A 550 12.61 16.13 -18.85
N ASN A 551 13.37 15.09 -19.22
CA ASN A 551 13.81 14.87 -20.60
C ASN A 551 12.66 14.67 -21.60
N PHE A 552 11.53 14.13 -21.14
CA PHE A 552 10.31 14.03 -21.95
C PHE A 552 9.62 15.40 -22.08
N LEU A 553 9.53 16.17 -21.00
CA LEU A 553 8.95 17.51 -21.00
C LEU A 553 9.72 18.52 -21.85
N LEU A 554 11.05 18.39 -21.98
CA LEU A 554 11.83 19.15 -22.97
C LEU A 554 11.29 19.01 -24.42
N LYS A 555 10.68 17.86 -24.75
CA LYS A 555 10.06 17.59 -26.05
C LYS A 555 8.54 17.82 -26.07
N LYS A 556 7.89 17.80 -24.91
CA LYS A 556 6.43 17.87 -24.73
C LYS A 556 6.02 18.78 -23.56
N PRO A 557 6.38 20.08 -23.55
CA PRO A 557 6.28 20.97 -22.37
C PRO A 557 4.86 21.38 -21.96
N LYS A 558 3.82 20.78 -22.53
CA LYS A 558 2.41 20.94 -22.14
C LYS A 558 1.75 19.62 -21.69
N TYR A 559 2.53 18.54 -21.54
CA TYR A 559 2.01 17.23 -21.19
C TYR A 559 1.88 17.08 -19.67
N THR A 560 0.69 17.36 -19.14
CA THR A 560 0.42 17.38 -17.69
C THR A 560 0.72 16.06 -16.97
N GLY A 561 0.58 14.91 -17.64
CA GLY A 561 0.87 13.60 -17.04
C GLY A 561 2.29 13.47 -16.47
N ALA A 562 3.29 14.04 -17.14
CA ALA A 562 4.68 14.03 -16.67
C ALA A 562 4.89 14.99 -15.49
N TYR A 563 4.22 16.15 -15.49
CA TYR A 563 4.25 17.08 -14.36
C TYR A 563 3.61 16.47 -13.09
N PHE A 564 2.56 15.66 -13.22
CA PHE A 564 2.02 14.90 -12.08
C PHE A 564 3.04 13.93 -11.50
N ARG A 565 3.87 13.26 -12.33
CA ARG A 565 4.92 12.35 -11.82
C ARG A 565 6.08 13.08 -11.15
N LEU A 566 6.49 14.22 -11.69
CA LEU A 566 7.46 15.09 -11.03
C LEU A 566 6.92 15.62 -9.69
N LEU A 567 5.60 15.87 -9.61
CA LEU A 567 4.93 16.29 -8.38
C LEU A 567 4.83 15.14 -7.36
N ASP A 568 4.46 13.92 -7.79
CA ASP A 568 4.52 12.69 -6.98
C ASP A 568 5.93 12.52 -6.35
N ILE A 569 6.98 12.68 -7.17
CA ILE A 569 8.39 12.60 -6.73
C ILE A 569 8.77 13.77 -5.80
N ALA A 570 8.36 15.00 -6.12
CA ALA A 570 8.66 16.17 -5.29
C ALA A 570 8.03 16.08 -3.89
N ILE A 571 6.82 15.54 -3.79
CA ILE A 571 6.12 15.26 -2.52
C ILE A 571 6.87 14.19 -1.72
N LYS A 572 7.24 13.06 -2.35
CA LYS A 572 8.07 12.01 -1.72
C LYS A 572 9.41 12.55 -1.19
N LEU A 573 10.01 13.49 -1.92
CA LEU A 573 11.24 14.20 -1.55
C LEU A 573 11.03 15.36 -0.55
N LYS A 574 9.78 15.67 -0.18
CA LYS A 574 9.36 16.84 0.63
C LYS A 574 9.93 18.19 0.14
N LYS A 575 10.22 18.33 -1.17
CA LYS A 575 10.88 19.51 -1.76
C LYS A 575 9.89 20.66 -2.03
N GLN A 576 9.50 21.35 -0.97
CA GLN A 576 8.48 22.42 -0.93
C GLN A 576 8.46 23.37 -2.13
N GLU A 577 9.59 24.00 -2.47
CA GLU A 577 9.67 24.96 -3.59
C GLU A 577 9.28 24.33 -4.93
N ARG A 578 9.74 23.10 -5.18
CA ARG A 578 9.46 22.38 -6.43
C ARG A 578 8.02 21.88 -6.47
N ILE A 579 7.49 21.43 -5.34
CA ILE A 579 6.06 21.08 -5.19
C ILE A 579 5.19 22.28 -5.58
N ASP A 580 5.51 23.46 -5.04
CA ASP A 580 4.77 24.69 -5.31
C ASP A 580 4.84 25.10 -6.80
N VAL A 581 6.04 25.09 -7.41
CA VAL A 581 6.24 25.40 -8.83
C VAL A 581 5.56 24.40 -9.77
N LEU A 582 5.58 23.10 -9.45
CA LEU A 582 4.96 22.06 -10.28
C LEU A 582 3.44 22.14 -10.26
N PHE A 583 2.82 22.35 -9.09
CA PHE A 583 1.37 22.52 -8.96
C PHE A 583 0.87 23.75 -9.75
N ASP A 584 1.54 24.89 -9.60
CA ASP A 584 1.20 26.13 -10.31
C ASP A 584 1.43 25.98 -11.84
N THR A 585 2.43 25.21 -12.25
CA THR A 585 2.67 24.88 -13.66
C THR A 585 1.58 23.98 -14.25
N ILE A 586 1.07 23.00 -13.50
CA ILE A 586 -0.07 22.16 -13.93
C ILE A 586 -1.31 23.03 -14.14
N ASP A 587 -1.65 23.93 -13.22
CA ASP A 587 -2.81 24.84 -13.39
C ASP A 587 -2.65 25.76 -14.60
N LYS A 588 -1.47 26.35 -14.76
CA LYS A 588 -1.14 27.25 -15.89
C LYS A 588 -1.20 26.55 -17.25
N ILE A 589 -0.86 25.26 -17.32
CA ILE A 589 -0.95 24.45 -18.55
C ILE A 589 -2.39 24.01 -18.81
N ASN A 590 -3.09 23.51 -17.78
CA ASN A 590 -4.48 23.08 -17.88
C ASN A 590 -5.18 23.15 -16.51
N LYS A 591 -6.04 24.16 -16.33
CA LYS A 591 -6.84 24.34 -15.11
C LYS A 591 -7.75 23.16 -14.77
N ARG A 592 -8.17 22.38 -15.77
CA ARG A 592 -8.99 21.16 -15.60
C ARG A 592 -8.17 19.88 -15.41
N ALA A 593 -6.84 19.96 -15.34
CA ALA A 593 -6.01 18.82 -15.00
C ALA A 593 -6.10 18.53 -13.50
N VAL A 594 -6.60 17.35 -13.16
CA VAL A 594 -6.70 16.78 -11.82
C VAL A 594 -6.20 15.34 -11.88
N ASN A 595 -5.47 14.91 -10.85
CA ASN A 595 -5.15 13.52 -10.58
C ASN A 595 -5.52 13.28 -9.12
N GLU A 596 -6.52 12.45 -8.85
CA GLU A 596 -7.06 12.26 -7.51
C GLU A 596 -5.99 11.84 -6.51
N LYS A 597 -5.12 10.89 -6.87
CA LYS A 597 -4.06 10.42 -5.97
C LYS A 597 -3.03 11.51 -5.71
N THR A 598 -2.44 12.09 -6.76
CA THR A 598 -1.39 13.12 -6.61
C THR A 598 -1.92 14.34 -5.85
N PHE A 599 -3.17 14.74 -6.06
CA PHE A 599 -3.77 15.86 -5.34
C PHE A 599 -4.20 15.51 -3.91
N THR A 600 -4.56 14.26 -3.61
CA THR A 600 -4.80 13.82 -2.22
C THR A 600 -3.50 13.80 -1.42
N ASP A 601 -2.43 13.22 -1.98
CA ASP A 601 -1.11 13.21 -1.35
C ASP A 601 -0.52 14.62 -1.20
N LEU A 602 -0.78 15.51 -2.17
CA LEU A 602 -0.41 16.93 -2.10
C LEU A 602 -1.22 17.70 -1.05
N ALA A 603 -2.52 17.45 -0.97
CA ALA A 603 -3.39 18.09 0.01
C ALA A 603 -2.96 17.69 1.43
N ARG A 604 -2.74 16.38 1.67
CA ARG A 604 -2.12 15.87 2.90
C ARG A 604 -0.83 16.61 3.20
N TYR A 605 0.15 16.61 2.29
CA TYR A 605 1.42 17.32 2.47
C TYR A 605 1.25 18.80 2.85
N TYR A 606 0.30 19.52 2.25
CA TYR A 606 0.03 20.91 2.62
C TYR A 606 -0.71 21.09 3.96
N LEU A 607 -1.48 20.09 4.43
CA LEU A 607 -2.05 20.10 5.78
C LEU A 607 -0.95 19.83 6.82
N ASP A 608 -0.21 18.74 6.65
CA ASP A 608 0.89 18.31 7.52
C ASP A 608 2.02 19.38 7.63
N THR A 609 2.16 20.26 6.62
CA THR A 609 3.11 21.40 6.61
C THR A 609 2.46 22.76 6.92
N GLN A 610 1.20 22.78 7.36
CA GLN A 610 0.44 23.96 7.80
C GLN A 610 0.22 25.02 6.70
N ARG A 611 0.32 24.62 5.43
CA ARG A 611 0.12 25.43 4.21
C ARG A 611 -1.36 25.42 3.78
N TYR A 612 -2.25 25.80 4.69
CA TYR A 612 -3.70 25.69 4.47
C TYR A 612 -4.22 26.50 3.25
N ASP A 613 -3.53 27.58 2.85
CA ASP A 613 -3.86 28.33 1.63
C ASP A 613 -3.66 27.51 0.34
N ARG A 614 -2.67 26.59 0.35
CA ARG A 614 -2.37 25.69 -0.75
C ARG A 614 -3.25 24.46 -0.70
N ALA A 615 -3.45 23.87 0.48
CA ALA A 615 -4.40 22.77 0.69
C ALA A 615 -5.80 23.16 0.16
N LYS A 616 -6.28 24.37 0.49
CA LYS A 616 -7.53 24.93 -0.03
C LYS A 616 -7.60 24.91 -1.56
N LYS A 617 -6.58 25.45 -2.24
CA LYS A 617 -6.51 25.49 -3.72
C LYS A 617 -6.48 24.09 -4.36
N VAL A 618 -5.94 23.09 -3.66
CA VAL A 618 -5.97 21.69 -4.10
C VAL A 618 -7.39 21.13 -3.95
N PHE A 619 -8.04 21.29 -2.80
CA PHE A 619 -9.42 20.82 -2.59
C PHE A 619 -10.45 21.52 -3.50
N GLU A 620 -10.34 22.84 -3.71
CA GLU A 620 -11.16 23.59 -4.66
C GLU A 620 -11.10 23.04 -6.10
N LYS A 621 -9.97 22.41 -6.47
CA LYS A 621 -9.80 21.72 -7.76
C LYS A 621 -10.16 20.24 -7.72
N LEU A 622 -9.98 19.56 -6.58
CA LEU A 622 -10.16 18.11 -6.45
C LEU A 622 -11.61 17.71 -6.20
N ILE A 623 -12.28 18.35 -5.23
CA ILE A 623 -13.64 17.99 -4.80
C ILE A 623 -14.68 18.00 -5.95
N PRO A 624 -14.66 18.95 -6.93
CA PRO A 624 -15.60 18.93 -8.06
C PRO A 624 -15.46 17.76 -9.04
N TYR A 625 -14.39 16.95 -8.93
CA TYR A 625 -14.14 15.79 -9.80
C TYR A 625 -14.41 14.46 -9.08
N LEU A 626 -14.63 14.47 -7.76
CA LEU A 626 -14.94 13.27 -7.01
C LEU A 626 -16.34 12.75 -7.37
N THR A 627 -16.44 11.44 -7.55
CA THR A 627 -17.72 10.79 -7.77
C THR A 627 -18.52 10.75 -6.47
N PRO A 628 -19.83 11.06 -6.47
CA PRO A 628 -20.66 10.89 -5.27
C PRO A 628 -20.63 9.41 -4.82
N PRO A 629 -20.47 9.10 -3.52
CA PRO A 629 -20.23 7.74 -3.06
C PRO A 629 -21.17 6.65 -3.60
N SER A 630 -22.46 6.95 -3.76
CA SER A 630 -23.47 6.04 -4.34
C SER A 630 -23.29 5.71 -5.82
N LYS A 631 -22.29 6.30 -6.49
CA LYS A 631 -21.89 6.05 -7.89
C LYS A 631 -20.41 5.70 -8.03
N THR A 632 -19.65 5.68 -6.93
CA THR A 632 -18.23 5.32 -6.92
C THR A 632 -18.06 3.81 -7.06
N ASN A 633 -17.14 3.36 -7.91
CA ASN A 633 -16.82 1.95 -8.03
C ASN A 633 -15.79 1.52 -6.95
N TYR A 634 -15.79 0.23 -6.62
CA TYR A 634 -14.92 -0.36 -5.58
C TYR A 634 -13.43 0.01 -5.75
N ASN A 635 -12.94 0.05 -6.99
CA ASN A 635 -11.53 0.35 -7.27
C ASN A 635 -11.13 1.80 -6.93
N MET A 636 -12.07 2.74 -6.95
CA MET A 636 -11.84 4.13 -6.54
C MET A 636 -12.28 4.43 -5.11
N ALA A 637 -13.12 3.58 -4.51
CA ALA A 637 -13.72 3.82 -3.19
C ALA A 637 -12.70 4.05 -2.08
N LEU A 638 -11.62 3.25 -2.03
CA LEU A 638 -10.54 3.43 -1.05
C LEU A 638 -9.80 4.77 -1.21
N LEU A 639 -9.52 5.18 -2.44
CA LEU A 639 -8.85 6.46 -2.73
C LEU A 639 -9.77 7.66 -2.43
N GLN A 640 -11.03 7.61 -2.86
CA GLN A 640 -11.99 8.67 -2.60
C GLN A 640 -12.38 8.75 -1.12
N SER A 641 -12.37 7.63 -0.38
CA SER A 641 -12.50 7.60 1.09
C SER A 641 -11.36 8.39 1.75
N GLU A 642 -10.10 8.06 1.46
CA GLU A 642 -8.94 8.81 1.96
C GLU A 642 -9.00 10.29 1.51
N THR A 643 -9.48 10.58 0.29
CA THR A 643 -9.65 11.96 -0.19
C THR A 643 -10.68 12.75 0.64
N TYR A 644 -11.81 12.13 0.97
CA TYR A 644 -12.80 12.74 1.85
C TYR A 644 -12.29 12.83 3.30
N TYR A 645 -11.48 11.89 3.79
CA TYR A 645 -10.81 12.03 5.08
C TYR A 645 -9.90 13.27 5.14
N GLU A 646 -9.02 13.45 4.14
CA GLU A 646 -8.12 14.62 4.06
C GLU A 646 -8.92 15.94 3.92
N TYR A 647 -10.04 15.94 3.19
CA TYR A 647 -10.92 17.11 3.13
C TYR A 647 -11.67 17.34 4.45
N GLY A 648 -12.03 16.28 5.18
CA GLY A 648 -12.57 16.34 6.54
C GLY A 648 -11.58 17.00 7.50
N ARG A 649 -10.29 16.60 7.48
CA ARG A 649 -9.21 17.27 8.23
C ARG A 649 -9.17 18.76 7.93
N PHE A 650 -9.13 19.13 6.65
CA PHE A 650 -9.11 20.54 6.22
C PHE A 650 -10.32 21.33 6.75
N LEU A 651 -11.52 20.77 6.68
CA LEU A 651 -12.73 21.43 7.19
C LEU A 651 -12.71 21.56 8.72
N THR A 652 -12.23 20.55 9.45
CA THR A 652 -12.06 20.59 10.91
C THR A 652 -11.05 21.66 11.33
N ILE A 653 -9.91 21.78 10.63
CA ILE A 653 -8.90 22.83 10.84
C ILE A 653 -9.49 24.23 10.62
N ASN A 654 -10.41 24.38 9.67
CA ASN A 654 -11.15 25.63 9.41
C ASN A 654 -12.42 25.78 10.29
N LEU A 655 -12.63 24.91 11.28
CA LEU A 655 -13.76 24.89 12.22
C LEU A 655 -15.16 24.70 11.54
N ASP A 656 -15.20 24.22 10.30
CA ASP A 656 -16.42 23.97 9.52
C ASP A 656 -17.00 22.58 9.83
N PHE A 657 -17.21 22.31 11.13
CA PHE A 657 -17.51 20.99 11.67
C PHE A 657 -18.74 20.33 11.02
N GLN A 658 -19.76 21.11 10.66
CA GLN A 658 -20.97 20.62 10.00
C GLN A 658 -20.69 20.04 8.61
N LYS A 659 -19.79 20.65 7.83
CA LYS A 659 -19.34 20.08 6.56
C LYS A 659 -18.33 18.96 6.78
N ALA A 660 -17.45 19.07 7.78
CA ALA A 660 -16.48 18.04 8.12
C ALA A 660 -17.17 16.70 8.45
N ILE A 661 -18.20 16.71 9.31
CA ILE A 661 -19.00 15.52 9.66
C ILE A 661 -19.57 14.87 8.40
N LYS A 662 -20.31 15.62 7.57
CA LYS A 662 -20.91 15.10 6.33
C LYS A 662 -19.88 14.54 5.35
N VAL A 663 -18.71 15.15 5.26
CA VAL A 663 -17.58 14.69 4.43
C VAL A 663 -16.97 13.40 4.98
N LEU A 664 -16.86 13.26 6.30
CA LEU A 664 -16.35 12.04 6.94
C LEU A 664 -17.37 10.89 6.88
N SER A 665 -18.68 11.18 6.92
CA SER A 665 -19.72 10.19 6.59
C SER A 665 -19.58 9.66 5.16
N ASN A 666 -19.27 10.51 4.18
CA ASN A 666 -18.97 10.05 2.81
C ASN A 666 -17.70 9.19 2.76
N SER A 667 -16.68 9.51 3.55
CA SER A 667 -15.45 8.71 3.67
C SER A 667 -15.75 7.29 4.18
N ILE A 668 -16.55 7.18 5.24
CA ILE A 668 -16.95 5.90 5.85
C ILE A 668 -17.89 5.11 4.93
N MET A 669 -18.81 5.76 4.22
CA MET A 669 -19.72 5.09 3.27
C MET A 669 -18.97 4.53 2.04
N LEU A 670 -17.78 5.05 1.72
CA LEU A 670 -16.89 4.47 0.71
C LEU A 670 -15.96 3.39 1.25
N ASN A 671 -15.48 3.53 2.49
CA ASN A 671 -14.71 2.50 3.16
C ASN A 671 -15.09 2.43 4.65
N ILE A 672 -15.89 1.42 4.99
CA ILE A 672 -16.39 1.23 6.36
C ILE A 672 -15.26 0.91 7.37
N SER A 673 -14.06 0.51 6.91
CA SER A 673 -12.88 0.35 7.79
C SER A 673 -11.98 1.58 7.90
N ASN A 674 -12.42 2.78 7.48
CA ASN A 674 -11.62 4.00 7.61
C ASN A 674 -11.61 4.52 9.07
N ALA A 675 -10.83 3.84 9.92
CA ALA A 675 -10.65 4.17 11.35
C ALA A 675 -10.20 5.62 11.60
N LYS A 676 -9.42 6.23 10.69
CA LYS A 676 -9.04 7.64 10.78
C LYS A 676 -10.25 8.57 10.73
N SER A 677 -11.22 8.26 9.86
CA SER A 677 -12.43 9.07 9.68
C SER A 677 -13.37 8.96 10.89
N TYR A 678 -13.48 7.76 11.46
CA TYR A 678 -14.15 7.55 12.75
C TYR A 678 -13.47 8.35 13.87
N ASN A 679 -12.16 8.21 14.07
CA ASN A 679 -11.43 8.97 15.08
C ASN A 679 -11.62 10.50 14.92
N LEU A 680 -11.55 11.03 13.70
CA LEU A 680 -11.74 12.46 13.47
C LEU A 680 -13.20 12.92 13.70
N LEU A 681 -14.21 12.09 13.44
CA LEU A 681 -15.58 12.35 13.89
C LEU A 681 -15.68 12.42 15.42
N GLY A 682 -15.02 11.49 16.12
CA GLY A 682 -14.93 11.52 17.58
C GLY A 682 -14.29 12.81 18.11
N GLU A 683 -13.15 13.22 17.54
CA GLU A 683 -12.48 14.48 17.86
C GLU A 683 -13.38 15.70 17.63
N ILE A 684 -14.13 15.74 16.52
CA ILE A 684 -15.11 16.81 16.24
C ILE A 684 -16.23 16.83 17.28
N TYR A 685 -16.79 15.65 17.64
CA TYR A 685 -17.85 15.58 18.65
C TYR A 685 -17.38 16.00 20.05
N LEU A 686 -16.10 15.82 20.39
CA LEU A 686 -15.52 16.39 21.63
C LEU A 686 -15.39 17.92 21.61
N MET A 687 -15.42 18.56 20.44
CA MET A 687 -15.39 20.03 20.36
C MET A 687 -16.76 20.70 20.60
N ASP A 688 -17.89 19.99 20.52
CA ASP A 688 -19.21 20.50 20.94
C ASP A 688 -19.47 20.22 22.43
N GLU A 689 -18.67 20.89 23.28
CA GLU A 689 -18.64 20.72 24.75
C GLU A 689 -20.01 20.90 25.43
N LYS A 690 -20.98 21.54 24.78
CA LYS A 690 -22.28 21.93 25.34
C LYS A 690 -23.28 20.80 25.53
N LYS A 691 -23.03 19.59 25.01
CA LYS A 691 -23.97 18.46 25.08
C LYS A 691 -23.30 17.19 25.58
N MET A 692 -23.92 16.55 26.57
CA MET A 692 -23.51 15.22 27.04
C MET A 692 -23.61 14.17 25.92
N THR A 693 -24.63 14.29 25.07
CA THR A 693 -24.86 13.44 23.88
C THR A 693 -23.63 13.38 22.96
N SER A 694 -22.95 14.52 22.73
CA SER A 694 -21.76 14.58 21.87
C SER A 694 -20.60 13.75 22.43
N LYS A 695 -20.52 13.58 23.76
CA LYS A 695 -19.47 12.77 24.40
C LYS A 695 -19.72 11.26 24.25
N PHE A 696 -20.98 10.83 24.26
CA PHE A 696 -21.35 9.44 23.94
C PHE A 696 -21.08 9.12 22.46
N ALA A 697 -21.52 10.00 21.55
CA ALA A 697 -21.21 9.87 20.12
C ALA A 697 -19.69 9.85 19.87
N ALA A 698 -18.91 10.66 20.57
CA ALA A 698 -17.46 10.63 20.47
C ALA A 698 -16.87 9.27 20.90
N LYS A 699 -17.32 8.70 22.04
CA LYS A 699 -16.89 7.36 22.48
C LYS A 699 -17.20 6.32 21.40
N GLU A 700 -18.42 6.29 20.88
CA GLU A 700 -18.86 5.34 19.84
C GLU A 700 -17.99 5.45 18.57
N MET A 701 -17.59 6.67 18.18
CA MET A 701 -16.68 6.87 17.06
C MET A 701 -15.26 6.37 17.37
N PHE A 702 -14.75 6.52 18.59
CA PHE A 702 -13.45 5.93 18.97
C PHE A 702 -13.53 4.40 19.09
N ASP A 703 -14.63 3.83 19.60
CA ASP A 703 -14.89 2.38 19.63
C ASP A 703 -14.87 1.79 18.21
N ASN A 704 -15.54 2.44 17.25
CA ASN A 704 -15.52 2.02 15.85
C ASN A 704 -14.12 2.18 15.22
N ALA A 705 -13.38 3.25 15.54
CA ALA A 705 -12.01 3.41 15.06
C ALA A 705 -11.10 2.26 15.54
N ILE A 706 -11.18 1.90 16.83
CA ILE A 706 -10.46 0.77 17.44
C ILE A 706 -10.86 -0.55 16.77
N LYS A 707 -12.17 -0.78 16.57
CA LYS A 707 -12.71 -1.99 15.93
C LYS A 707 -12.21 -2.20 14.49
N TYR A 708 -11.98 -1.12 13.74
CA TYR A 708 -11.55 -1.21 12.35
C TYR A 708 -10.03 -1.11 12.14
N ASP A 709 -9.28 -0.52 13.09
CA ASP A 709 -7.81 -0.54 13.13
C ASP A 709 -7.29 -0.60 14.58
N PRO A 710 -7.17 -1.80 15.19
CA PRO A 710 -6.73 -1.97 16.57
C PRO A 710 -5.28 -1.52 16.84
N LEU A 711 -4.49 -1.24 15.81
CA LEU A 711 -3.11 -0.75 15.95
C LEU A 711 -3.01 0.77 15.81
N TYR A 712 -4.12 1.46 15.53
CA TYR A 712 -4.16 2.91 15.44
C TYR A 712 -4.20 3.55 16.83
N TYR A 713 -3.06 4.09 17.28
CA TYR A 713 -2.90 4.63 18.64
C TYR A 713 -3.85 5.79 19.01
N LYS A 714 -4.27 6.61 18.02
CA LYS A 714 -4.99 7.87 18.26
C LYS A 714 -6.35 7.71 18.96
N PRO A 715 -7.27 6.81 18.55
CA PRO A 715 -8.51 6.61 19.29
C PRO A 715 -8.28 6.14 20.73
N TYR A 716 -7.23 5.36 21.03
CA TYR A 716 -6.86 5.06 22.43
C TYR A 716 -6.40 6.33 23.18
N ALA A 717 -5.55 7.16 22.57
CA ALA A 717 -5.16 8.45 23.16
C ALA A 717 -6.38 9.35 23.42
N ASN A 718 -7.33 9.38 22.48
CA ASN A 718 -8.55 10.17 22.57
C ASN A 718 -9.58 9.61 23.56
N MET A 719 -9.67 8.28 23.74
CA MET A 719 -10.37 7.68 24.90
C MET A 719 -9.71 8.12 26.21
N GLY A 720 -8.39 8.12 26.27
CA GLY A 720 -7.62 8.66 27.40
C GLY A 720 -8.00 10.11 27.70
N HIS A 721 -7.94 10.99 26.69
CA HIS A 721 -8.40 12.40 26.79
C HIS A 721 -9.85 12.50 27.26
N LEU A 722 -10.72 11.63 26.74
CA LEU A 722 -12.15 11.62 27.03
C LEU A 722 -12.41 11.36 28.51
N TYR A 723 -11.84 10.30 29.07
CA TYR A 723 -11.97 9.99 30.50
C TYR A 723 -11.24 11.01 31.39
N PHE A 724 -9.99 11.37 31.04
CA PHE A 724 -9.13 12.25 31.82
C PHE A 724 -9.72 13.65 32.05
N TYR A 725 -10.41 14.21 31.05
CA TYR A 725 -10.90 15.59 31.10
C TYR A 725 -12.40 15.75 31.34
N ASN A 726 -13.20 14.67 31.34
CA ASN A 726 -14.67 14.75 31.36
C ASN A 726 -15.42 13.86 32.39
N SER A 727 -14.74 12.96 33.12
CA SER A 727 -15.36 12.10 34.16
C SER A 727 -16.64 11.37 33.71
N LEU A 728 -16.66 10.88 32.46
CA LEU A 728 -17.87 10.33 31.84
C LEU A 728 -18.46 9.16 32.62
N ASN A 729 -19.70 9.35 33.09
CA ASN A 729 -20.48 8.45 33.94
C ASN A 729 -19.82 8.12 35.30
N PHE A 730 -18.76 8.83 35.69
CA PHE A 730 -18.05 8.63 36.95
C PHE A 730 -18.30 9.79 37.92
N ALA A 731 -19.12 9.53 38.95
CA ALA A 731 -19.25 10.41 40.12
C ALA A 731 -17.96 10.45 40.97
N ASP A 732 -17.07 9.47 40.77
CA ASP A 732 -15.75 9.35 41.41
C ASP A 732 -14.65 9.61 40.36
N PRO A 733 -13.94 10.75 40.43
CA PRO A 733 -12.86 11.07 39.49
C PRO A 733 -11.74 10.03 39.45
N GLU A 734 -11.45 9.29 40.54
CA GLU A 734 -10.35 8.32 40.56
C GLU A 734 -10.56 7.23 39.51
N LYS A 735 -11.80 6.75 39.33
CA LYS A 735 -12.17 5.76 38.30
C LYS A 735 -11.98 6.27 36.88
N ALA A 736 -12.28 7.56 36.65
CA ALA A 736 -12.04 8.20 35.36
C ALA A 736 -10.54 8.34 35.06
N PHE A 737 -9.73 8.67 36.06
CA PHE A 737 -8.27 8.69 35.92
C PHE A 737 -7.67 7.29 35.72
N SER A 738 -8.20 6.25 36.37
CA SER A 738 -7.77 4.86 36.14
C SER A 738 -8.06 4.39 34.72
N GLN A 739 -9.25 4.69 34.20
CA GLN A 739 -9.59 4.43 32.79
C GLN A 739 -8.66 5.19 31.84
N ALA A 740 -8.46 6.50 32.07
CA ALA A 740 -7.55 7.30 31.25
C ALA A 740 -6.13 6.72 31.22
N PHE A 741 -5.60 6.29 32.37
CA PHE A 741 -4.27 5.69 32.47
C PHE A 741 -4.14 4.41 31.64
N TYR A 742 -5.14 3.52 31.70
CA TYR A 742 -5.18 2.30 30.88
C TYR A 742 -5.18 2.62 29.38
N TYR A 743 -6.07 3.49 28.91
CA TYR A 743 -6.12 3.90 27.50
C TYR A 743 -4.84 4.61 27.02
N TYR A 744 -4.24 5.49 27.85
CA TYR A 744 -2.96 6.12 27.52
C TYR A 744 -1.78 5.13 27.49
N LYS A 745 -1.79 4.07 28.31
CA LYS A 745 -0.76 3.03 28.26
C LYS A 745 -0.78 2.27 26.93
N ILE A 746 -1.96 1.90 26.42
CA ILE A 746 -2.11 1.29 25.09
C ILE A 746 -1.72 2.28 23.98
N ALA A 747 -2.17 3.53 24.08
CA ALA A 747 -1.79 4.56 23.12
C ALA A 747 -0.26 4.77 23.05
N SER A 748 0.43 4.70 24.20
CA SER A 748 1.88 4.88 24.26
C SER A 748 2.67 3.68 23.76
N SER A 749 2.15 2.44 23.82
CA SER A 749 2.82 1.27 23.23
C SER A 749 2.58 1.19 21.72
N LEU A 750 1.39 1.55 21.24
CA LEU A 750 1.06 1.59 19.80
C LEU A 750 1.73 2.73 19.02
N LEU A 751 2.17 3.82 19.68
CA LEU A 751 2.74 5.00 19.03
C LEU A 751 4.04 4.74 18.25
N LYS A 752 4.85 3.75 18.69
CA LYS A 752 6.24 3.44 18.26
C LYS A 752 7.23 4.61 18.44
N ASP A 753 8.53 4.29 18.59
CA ASP A 753 9.59 5.21 19.04
C ASP A 753 9.81 6.50 18.21
N GLN A 754 9.24 6.61 17.01
CA GLN A 754 9.35 7.81 16.16
C GLN A 754 8.10 8.70 16.17
N GLY A 755 7.01 8.27 16.82
CA GLY A 755 5.86 9.12 17.07
C GLY A 755 6.09 10.05 18.26
N LYS A 756 5.83 11.35 18.08
CA LYS A 756 5.79 12.32 19.18
C LYS A 756 4.34 12.76 19.41
N ASP A 757 3.82 12.50 20.60
CA ASP A 757 2.53 13.03 21.05
C ASP A 757 2.70 13.64 22.45
N TYR A 758 3.00 14.94 22.50
CA TYR A 758 3.30 15.63 23.75
C TYR A 758 2.10 15.69 24.71
N LEU A 759 0.86 15.63 24.21
CA LEU A 759 -0.34 15.67 25.05
C LEU A 759 -0.56 14.31 25.72
N LEU A 760 -0.37 13.22 24.97
CA LEU A 760 -0.33 11.86 25.53
C LEU A 760 0.73 11.74 26.63
N SER A 761 1.99 12.10 26.35
CA SER A 761 3.07 12.03 27.35
C SER A 761 2.83 12.99 28.52
N TYR A 762 2.28 14.18 28.33
CA TYR A 762 2.00 15.09 29.44
C TYR A 762 0.96 14.50 30.40
N ASN A 763 -0.14 13.96 29.86
CA ASN A 763 -1.22 13.39 30.67
C ASN A 763 -0.81 12.07 31.32
N LEU A 764 -0.05 11.22 30.60
CA LEU A 764 0.51 9.98 31.15
C LEU A 764 1.53 10.28 32.27
N GLY A 765 2.41 11.27 32.08
CA GLY A 765 3.35 11.73 33.11
C GLY A 765 2.66 12.33 34.34
N TRP A 766 1.56 13.09 34.13
CA TRP A 766 0.72 13.60 35.23
C TRP A 766 0.08 12.46 36.03
N LEU A 767 -0.43 11.42 35.35
CA LEU A 767 -1.03 10.25 36.00
C LEU A 767 0.01 9.43 36.77
N TYR A 768 1.18 9.17 36.17
CA TYR A 768 2.29 8.52 36.86
C TYR A 768 2.69 9.27 38.14
N TYR A 769 2.80 10.61 38.09
CA TYR A 769 3.05 11.42 39.29
C TYR A 769 1.94 11.27 40.34
N LYS A 770 0.67 11.34 39.92
CA LYS A 770 -0.49 11.20 40.82
C LYS A 770 -0.50 9.84 41.53
N TYR A 771 -0.11 8.77 40.84
CA TYR A 771 -0.05 7.42 41.40
C TYR A 771 1.26 7.13 42.16
N GLY A 772 2.22 8.04 42.16
CA GLY A 772 3.45 7.97 42.95
C GLY A 772 4.67 7.41 42.21
N ASP A 773 4.53 7.06 40.94
CA ASP A 773 5.65 6.65 40.08
C ASP A 773 6.33 7.90 39.49
N TYR A 774 7.21 8.48 40.30
CA TYR A 774 7.95 9.69 39.94
C TYR A 774 9.03 9.45 38.88
N GLU A 775 9.42 8.20 38.61
CA GLU A 775 10.44 7.88 37.60
C GLU A 775 9.83 7.77 36.20
N SER A 776 8.73 7.04 36.04
CA SER A 776 7.97 7.04 34.78
C SER A 776 7.39 8.43 34.47
N ALA A 777 6.93 9.16 35.49
CA ALA A 777 6.50 10.56 35.32
C ALA A 777 7.62 11.46 34.76
N LEU A 778 8.85 11.27 35.26
CA LEU A 778 10.01 12.02 34.77
C LEU A 778 10.39 11.61 33.34
N GLN A 779 10.30 10.32 33.00
CA GLN A 779 10.56 9.83 31.63
C GLN A 779 9.57 10.42 30.62
N GLU A 780 8.27 10.41 30.91
CA GLU A 780 7.25 11.01 30.03
C GLU A 780 7.43 12.52 29.88
N PHE A 781 7.70 13.25 30.97
CA PHE A 781 8.01 14.69 30.88
C PHE A 781 9.32 14.98 30.14
N LEU A 782 10.32 14.10 30.21
CA LEU A 782 11.56 14.24 29.44
C LEU A 782 11.35 14.14 27.92
N LYS A 783 10.40 13.33 27.44
CA LYS A 783 10.02 13.26 26.01
C LYS A 783 9.56 14.60 25.45
N ILE A 784 9.02 15.49 26.30
CA ILE A 784 8.59 16.86 25.95
C ILE A 784 9.74 17.85 26.19
N TYR A 785 10.48 17.70 27.29
CA TYR A 785 11.53 18.64 27.73
C TYR A 785 12.70 18.74 26.73
N VAL A 786 12.95 17.69 25.94
CA VAL A 786 13.96 17.72 24.86
C VAL A 786 13.65 18.79 23.80
N ASP A 787 12.37 19.05 23.52
CA ASP A 787 11.92 20.00 22.49
C ASP A 787 11.40 21.33 23.08
N GLU A 788 10.75 21.31 24.26
CA GLU A 788 10.31 22.51 25.01
C GLU A 788 11.10 22.71 26.35
N PRO A 789 12.44 22.85 26.37
CA PRO A 789 13.25 22.90 27.60
C PRO A 789 13.06 24.14 28.49
N LEU A 790 12.23 25.10 28.05
CA LEU A 790 11.86 26.34 28.77
C LEU A 790 10.36 26.40 29.08
N ASN A 791 9.61 25.31 28.93
CA ASN A 791 8.19 25.27 29.29
C ASN A 791 8.02 25.40 30.83
N PRO A 792 7.34 26.45 31.34
CA PRO A 792 7.26 26.71 32.77
C PRO A 792 6.42 25.67 33.53
N ILE A 793 5.40 25.10 32.90
CA ILE A 793 4.52 24.08 33.49
C ILE A 793 5.32 22.78 33.64
N LEU A 794 6.06 22.41 32.59
CA LEU A 794 6.91 21.22 32.59
C LEU A 794 8.04 21.35 33.62
N SER A 795 8.70 22.50 33.69
CA SER A 795 9.71 22.78 34.71
C SER A 795 9.14 22.78 36.14
N TYR A 796 7.95 23.33 36.37
CA TYR A 796 7.28 23.24 37.68
C TYR A 796 6.95 21.78 38.04
N ASN A 797 6.39 20.99 37.11
CA ASN A 797 6.09 19.57 37.34
C ASN A 797 7.35 18.74 37.62
N MET A 798 8.44 18.96 36.88
CA MET A 798 9.74 18.34 37.14
C MET A 798 10.35 18.82 38.46
N GLY A 799 10.13 20.08 38.85
CA GLY A 799 10.49 20.61 40.18
C GLY A 799 9.77 19.87 41.30
N ASN A 800 8.46 19.61 41.14
CA ASN A 800 7.67 18.82 42.08
C ASN A 800 8.17 17.36 42.18
N ILE A 801 8.57 16.73 41.06
CA ILE A 801 9.21 15.40 41.05
C ILE A 801 10.54 15.42 41.80
N PHE A 802 11.47 16.31 41.44
CA PHE A 802 12.80 16.37 42.06
C PHE A 802 12.71 16.71 43.55
N TYR A 803 11.74 17.51 43.98
CA TYR A 803 11.47 17.78 45.38
C TYR A 803 11.08 16.51 46.15
N THR A 804 10.12 15.73 45.63
CA THR A 804 9.68 14.48 46.26
C THR A 804 10.81 13.43 46.30
N LEU A 805 11.64 13.37 45.25
CA LEU A 805 12.87 12.57 45.19
C LEU A 805 14.02 13.15 46.05
N ARG A 806 13.79 14.20 46.84
CA ARG A 806 14.75 14.92 47.70
C ARG A 806 15.98 15.53 46.98
N LYS A 807 15.93 15.61 45.65
CA LYS A 807 16.97 16.20 44.77
C LYS A 807 16.82 17.73 44.73
N TYR A 808 16.94 18.37 45.90
CA TYR A 808 16.53 19.76 46.12
C TYR A 808 17.18 20.80 45.20
N GLU A 809 18.46 20.66 44.84
CA GLU A 809 19.12 21.60 43.91
C GLU A 809 18.59 21.48 42.47
N LEU A 810 18.22 20.27 42.02
CA LEU A 810 17.58 20.07 40.72
C LEU A 810 16.16 20.64 40.75
N ALA A 811 15.42 20.43 41.84
CA ALA A 811 14.09 21.01 42.02
C ALA A 811 14.12 22.55 41.99
N LYS A 812 15.07 23.15 42.73
CA LYS A 812 15.34 24.59 42.75
C LYS A 812 15.61 25.12 41.34
N THR A 813 16.53 24.48 40.62
CA THR A 813 16.91 24.85 39.25
C THR A 813 15.71 24.86 38.28
N GLN A 814 14.76 23.92 38.43
CA GLN A 814 13.59 23.87 37.56
C GLN A 814 12.53 24.92 37.95
N TYR A 815 12.30 25.18 39.24
CA TYR A 815 11.43 26.31 39.64
C TYR A 815 12.02 27.66 39.21
N GLU A 816 13.34 27.84 39.27
CA GLU A 816 13.99 29.08 38.83
C GLU A 816 13.73 29.38 37.34
N LYS A 817 13.81 28.37 36.45
CA LYS A 817 13.42 28.50 35.04
C LYS A 817 11.95 28.85 34.86
N SER A 818 11.06 28.19 35.60
CA SER A 818 9.62 28.45 35.53
C SER A 818 9.30 29.88 35.97
N ILE A 819 9.89 30.34 37.08
CA ILE A 819 9.81 31.72 37.57
C ILE A 819 10.35 32.70 36.51
N GLU A 820 11.55 32.47 35.96
CA GLU A 820 12.14 33.36 34.94
C GLU A 820 11.21 33.56 33.74
N TYR A 821 10.66 32.47 33.20
CA TYR A 821 9.73 32.53 32.07
C TYR A 821 8.40 33.22 32.44
N LEU A 822 7.83 32.90 33.60
CA LEU A 822 6.56 33.50 34.05
C LEU A 822 6.73 34.98 34.42
N GLU A 823 7.84 35.40 35.02
CA GLU A 823 8.16 36.82 35.27
C GLU A 823 8.46 37.59 33.97
N ASN A 824 9.03 36.94 32.96
CA ASN A 824 9.19 37.50 31.62
C ASN A 824 7.83 37.78 30.93
N ILE A 825 6.80 36.98 31.22
CA ILE A 825 5.42 37.27 30.79
C ILE A 825 4.79 38.36 31.67
N ALA A 826 4.90 38.24 33.00
CA ALA A 826 4.28 39.16 33.94
C ALA A 826 4.80 40.60 33.84
N SER A 827 6.09 40.79 33.51
CA SER A 827 6.69 42.12 33.28
C SER A 827 6.13 42.85 32.04
N LYS A 828 5.47 42.14 31.12
CA LYS A 828 4.80 42.71 29.94
C LYS A 828 3.34 43.10 30.21
N ILE A 829 2.81 42.78 31.40
CA ILE A 829 1.43 43.12 31.79
C ILE A 829 1.44 44.49 32.49
N ALA A 830 1.00 45.53 31.77
CA ALA A 830 0.95 46.89 32.31
C ALA A 830 -0.09 47.09 33.42
N TYR A 831 -1.13 46.24 33.49
CA TYR A 831 -2.15 46.26 34.53
C TYR A 831 -2.68 44.85 34.80
N VAL A 832 -2.69 44.43 36.07
CA VAL A 832 -3.23 43.12 36.46
C VAL A 832 -4.73 43.24 36.70
N ASN A 833 -5.52 42.51 35.91
CA ASN A 833 -6.96 42.37 36.12
C ASN A 833 -7.27 40.94 36.62
N PRO A 834 -7.75 40.77 37.87
CA PRO A 834 -8.13 39.46 38.44
C PRO A 834 -9.20 38.70 37.64
N GLU A 835 -10.07 39.42 36.91
CA GLU A 835 -11.14 38.84 36.09
C GLU A 835 -10.63 38.19 34.80
N ILE A 836 -9.38 38.47 34.38
CA ILE A 836 -8.76 37.83 33.23
C ILE A 836 -8.14 36.50 33.68
N VAL A 837 -8.75 35.38 33.27
CA VAL A 837 -8.32 34.00 33.61
C VAL A 837 -6.80 33.81 33.42
N ARG A 838 -6.24 34.28 32.29
CA ARG A 838 -4.80 34.20 32.00
C ARG A 838 -3.92 34.95 33.01
N HIS A 839 -4.39 36.08 33.53
CA HIS A 839 -3.66 36.82 34.57
C HIS A 839 -3.78 36.06 35.90
N LYS A 840 -5.00 35.62 36.25
CA LYS A 840 -5.27 34.84 37.46
C LYS A 840 -4.36 33.61 37.56
N GLU A 841 -4.25 32.84 36.49
CA GLU A 841 -3.33 31.70 36.42
C GLU A 841 -1.86 32.12 36.47
N LEU A 842 -1.42 33.09 35.66
CA LEU A 842 -0.01 33.50 35.62
C LEU A 842 0.54 33.86 37.02
N TYR A 843 -0.23 34.64 37.79
CA TYR A 843 0.16 35.03 39.14
C TYR A 843 -0.11 33.93 40.18
N THR A 844 -1.01 32.98 39.92
CA THR A 844 -1.15 31.75 40.73
C THR A 844 0.04 30.81 40.54
N GLU A 845 0.49 30.57 39.31
CA GLU A 845 1.67 29.75 39.01
C GLU A 845 2.97 30.38 39.53
N LEU A 846 3.09 31.71 39.46
CA LEU A 846 4.15 32.43 40.17
C LEU A 846 4.06 32.21 41.70
N ALA A 847 2.85 32.25 42.28
CA ALA A 847 2.67 31.97 43.70
C ALA A 847 3.05 30.53 44.09
N ARG A 848 2.67 29.54 43.28
CA ARG A 848 3.05 28.12 43.43
C ARG A 848 4.55 27.92 43.44
N ASN A 849 5.21 28.36 42.37
CA ASN A 849 6.67 28.28 42.24
C ASN A 849 7.39 28.99 43.39
N TYR A 850 6.98 30.20 43.74
CA TYR A 850 7.60 30.96 44.83
C TYR A 850 7.38 30.34 46.22
N ASN A 851 6.27 29.63 46.44
CA ASN A 851 6.13 28.83 47.66
C ASN A 851 7.08 27.64 47.65
N ASN A 852 7.07 26.84 46.58
CA ASN A 852 7.82 25.58 46.53
C ASN A 852 9.35 25.78 46.56
N ILE A 853 9.87 26.86 45.96
CA ILE A 853 11.29 27.23 46.15
C ILE A 853 11.58 27.72 47.58
N GLY A 854 10.65 28.41 48.24
CA GLY A 854 10.74 28.76 49.65
C GLY A 854 10.80 27.52 50.56
N VAL A 855 10.02 26.49 50.24
CA VAL A 855 10.06 25.19 50.94
C VAL A 855 11.41 24.49 50.75
N ILE A 856 11.99 24.54 49.54
CA ILE A 856 13.36 24.03 49.31
C ILE A 856 14.36 24.75 50.20
N TYR A 857 14.35 26.08 50.23
CA TYR A 857 15.27 26.84 51.08
C TYR A 857 15.17 26.45 52.56
N LEU A 858 13.96 26.13 53.09
CA LEU A 858 13.82 25.57 54.45
C LEU A 858 14.42 24.17 54.62
N ASN A 859 14.31 23.29 53.63
CA ASN A 859 14.92 21.95 53.69
C ASN A 859 16.44 22.02 53.56
N LEU A 860 16.97 22.91 52.72
CA LEU A 860 18.40 23.21 52.66
C LEU A 860 18.89 23.84 53.97
N ALA A 861 18.12 24.72 54.61
CA ALA A 861 18.45 25.35 55.89
C ALA A 861 18.54 24.34 57.05
N ARG A 862 17.68 23.31 57.03
CA ARG A 862 17.71 22.18 57.98
C ARG A 862 18.98 21.33 57.80
N ASN A 863 19.41 21.11 56.56
CA ASN A 863 20.57 20.29 56.23
C ASN A 863 21.91 21.04 56.36
N ASN A 864 21.91 22.38 56.32
CA ASN A 864 23.11 23.22 56.35
C ASN A 864 23.14 24.20 57.53
N PRO A 865 23.44 23.74 58.77
CA PRO A 865 23.43 24.60 59.97
C PRO A 865 24.28 25.87 59.86
N LYS A 866 25.39 25.84 59.11
CA LYS A 866 26.29 26.99 58.89
C LYS A 866 25.67 28.12 58.08
N GLN A 867 24.74 27.81 57.17
CA GLN A 867 24.04 28.77 56.30
C GLN A 867 22.56 28.94 56.68
N ARG A 868 22.11 28.29 57.76
CA ARG A 868 20.69 28.20 58.14
C ARG A 868 19.98 29.55 58.22
N ALA A 869 20.64 30.59 58.74
CA ALA A 869 20.03 31.92 58.87
C ALA A 869 19.80 32.61 57.51
N GLU A 870 20.73 32.46 56.56
CA GLU A 870 20.62 32.98 55.20
C GLU A 870 19.53 32.22 54.41
N LEU A 871 19.51 30.89 54.53
CA LEU A 871 18.52 30.03 53.90
C LEU A 871 17.11 30.23 54.51
N GLU A 872 16.97 30.47 55.81
CA GLU A 872 15.68 30.89 56.43
C GLU A 872 15.22 32.28 55.94
N GLN A 873 16.14 33.21 55.64
CA GLN A 873 15.79 34.52 55.04
C GLN A 873 15.36 34.38 53.57
N LEU A 874 16.07 33.59 52.76
CA LEU A 874 15.70 33.31 51.37
C LEU A 874 14.35 32.59 51.29
N ALA A 875 14.08 31.65 52.21
CA ALA A 875 12.77 31.02 52.32
C ALA A 875 11.67 32.05 52.59
N LEU A 876 11.84 32.90 53.61
CA LEU A 876 10.88 33.93 54.00
C LEU A 876 10.59 34.91 52.86
N LEU A 877 11.62 35.38 52.16
CA LEU A 877 11.49 36.27 50.99
C LEU A 877 10.62 35.64 49.89
N ASN A 878 10.84 34.35 49.59
CA ASN A 878 10.09 33.66 48.54
C ASN A 878 8.64 33.37 48.98
N PHE A 879 8.35 33.10 50.26
CA PHE A 879 6.97 33.03 50.74
C PHE A 879 6.23 34.38 50.67
N TYR A 880 6.91 35.51 50.93
CA TYR A 880 6.31 36.83 50.69
C TYR A 880 6.07 37.09 49.20
N LYS A 881 7.03 36.78 48.31
CA LYS A 881 6.80 36.85 46.86
C LYS A 881 5.63 35.97 46.39
N SER A 882 5.43 34.80 47.00
CA SER A 882 4.31 33.91 46.72
C SER A 882 2.97 34.57 47.07
N LYS A 883 2.85 35.05 48.31
CA LYS A 883 1.70 35.80 48.81
C LYS A 883 1.39 37.03 47.97
N ASP A 884 2.40 37.84 47.66
CA ASP A 884 2.24 39.08 46.88
C ASP A 884 1.77 38.81 45.45
N ASN A 885 2.19 37.70 44.83
CA ASN A 885 1.67 37.32 43.51
C ASN A 885 0.21 36.84 43.58
N ALA A 886 -0.16 36.00 44.55
CA ALA A 886 -1.55 35.58 44.72
C ALA A 886 -2.51 36.77 44.97
N LEU A 887 -2.07 37.74 45.80
CA LEU A 887 -2.87 38.94 46.10
C LEU A 887 -3.12 39.84 44.89
N LYS A 888 -2.23 39.88 43.87
CA LYS A 888 -2.46 40.63 42.61
C LYS A 888 -3.69 40.15 41.84
N VAL A 889 -4.17 38.93 42.12
CA VAL A 889 -5.30 38.29 41.44
C VAL A 889 -6.41 37.89 42.41
N ASN A 890 -6.53 38.60 43.53
CA ASN A 890 -7.52 38.41 44.59
C ASN A 890 -7.55 36.98 45.18
N LEU A 891 -6.43 36.25 45.11
CA LEU A 891 -6.30 34.90 45.67
C LEU A 891 -5.62 34.95 47.04
N LEU A 892 -6.24 34.33 48.05
CA LEU A 892 -5.56 34.01 49.31
C LEU A 892 -4.88 32.64 49.15
N TYR A 893 -3.56 32.63 49.17
CA TYR A 893 -2.78 31.41 48.97
C TYR A 893 -2.24 30.87 50.30
N GLU A 894 -2.98 29.94 50.89
CA GLU A 894 -2.84 29.54 52.29
C GLU A 894 -1.47 28.93 52.64
N TYR A 895 -0.83 28.23 51.70
CA TYR A 895 0.48 27.61 51.91
C TYR A 895 1.56 28.65 52.26
N ALA A 896 1.58 29.79 51.55
CA ALA A 896 2.50 30.88 51.84
C ALA A 896 2.23 31.51 53.21
N GLU A 897 0.96 31.76 53.55
CA GLU A 897 0.56 32.30 54.87
C GLU A 897 0.94 31.36 56.03
N TYR A 898 0.80 30.05 55.84
CA TYR A 898 1.22 29.03 56.80
C TYR A 898 2.75 28.97 56.94
N ASN A 899 3.48 29.03 55.83
CA ASN A 899 4.94 28.96 55.81
C ASN A 899 5.61 30.21 56.43
N ILE A 900 5.07 31.42 56.18
CA ILE A 900 5.49 32.65 56.87
C ILE A 900 5.32 32.49 58.39
N LYS A 901 4.21 31.91 58.85
CA LYS A 901 3.96 31.65 60.28
C LYS A 901 4.97 30.67 60.89
N ILE A 902 5.40 29.62 60.17
CA ILE A 902 6.43 28.67 60.64
C ILE A 902 7.78 29.35 60.91
N ILE A 903 8.21 30.28 60.05
CA ILE A 903 9.49 30.96 60.25
C ILE A 903 9.44 31.93 61.43
N LEU A 904 8.36 32.72 61.51
CA LEU A 904 8.27 33.88 62.42
C LEU A 904 7.71 33.56 63.81
N ASN A 905 6.77 32.62 63.94
CA ASN A 905 6.10 32.34 65.21
C ASN A 905 6.78 31.20 65.97
N LYS A 906 7.38 31.54 67.13
CA LYS A 906 8.06 30.60 68.04
C LYS A 906 7.22 29.36 68.41
N GLY A 907 5.90 29.49 68.55
CA GLY A 907 5.00 28.39 68.93
C GLY A 907 4.72 27.35 67.82
N VAL A 908 5.10 27.65 66.57
CA VAL A 908 4.99 26.71 65.43
C VAL A 908 6.32 26.56 64.68
N LYS A 909 7.43 27.10 65.22
CA LYS A 909 8.73 27.06 64.57
C LYS A 909 9.25 25.62 64.43
N ASN A 910 9.86 25.34 63.28
CA ASN A 910 10.34 24.03 62.81
C ASN A 910 9.26 23.00 62.38
N ARG A 911 7.95 23.31 62.43
CA ARG A 911 6.92 22.44 61.82
C ARG A 911 7.20 22.19 60.32
N GLN A 912 6.62 21.13 59.76
CA GLN A 912 6.76 20.89 58.32
C GLN A 912 6.04 21.99 57.52
N PRO A 913 6.73 22.60 56.53
CA PRO A 913 6.14 23.61 55.65
C PRO A 913 5.14 22.98 54.67
N ALA A 914 4.15 23.77 54.25
CA ALA A 914 3.18 23.40 53.24
C ALA A 914 3.80 23.51 51.85
N PHE A 915 3.86 22.39 51.15
CA PHE A 915 4.38 22.26 49.79
C PHE A 915 3.21 22.05 48.83
N ASP A 916 3.16 22.79 47.72
CA ASP A 916 2.14 22.54 46.69
C ASP A 916 2.57 21.35 45.83
N LYS A 917 1.86 20.23 46.00
CA LYS A 917 2.07 19.00 45.24
C LYS A 917 1.13 18.88 44.03
N GLU A 918 0.24 19.84 43.79
CA GLU A 918 -0.67 19.78 42.66
C GLU A 918 0.07 20.04 41.35
N LEU A 919 0.01 19.09 40.42
CA LEU A 919 0.43 19.29 39.03
C LEU A 919 -0.75 19.83 38.21
N VAL A 920 -0.45 20.71 37.25
CA VAL A 920 -1.49 21.49 36.56
C VAL A 920 -2.17 20.66 35.46
N ILE A 921 -3.44 20.29 35.67
CA ILE A 921 -4.24 19.47 34.72
C ILE A 921 -4.63 20.25 33.46
N LYS A 922 -5.00 21.53 33.64
CA LYS A 922 -5.40 22.46 32.57
C LYS A 922 -4.86 23.84 32.94
N THR A 923 -4.30 24.56 31.97
CA THR A 923 -4.18 26.03 32.04
C THR A 923 -5.04 26.66 30.94
N SER A 924 -5.29 27.97 31.06
CA SER A 924 -5.61 28.93 30.00
C SER A 924 -4.34 29.61 29.43
N LEU A 925 -3.24 29.59 30.19
CA LEU A 925 -1.93 30.15 29.82
C LEU A 925 -1.34 29.45 28.59
N LYS A 926 -1.58 28.13 28.47
CA LYS A 926 -1.52 27.31 27.26
C LYS A 926 -2.85 26.54 27.21
N LYS A 927 -3.88 27.20 26.69
CA LYS A 927 -5.30 26.84 26.95
C LYS A 927 -5.65 25.45 26.43
N PHE A 928 -6.07 24.51 27.29
CA PHE A 928 -6.30 23.10 26.88
C PHE A 928 -7.14 22.93 25.59
N ILE A 929 -8.22 23.68 25.41
CA ILE A 929 -9.04 23.61 24.17
C ILE A 929 -8.26 24.12 22.95
N ASP A 930 -7.44 25.16 23.12
CA ASP A 930 -6.61 25.69 22.05
C ASP A 930 -5.33 24.84 21.87
N GLU A 931 -4.87 24.05 22.86
CA GLU A 931 -3.87 22.98 22.68
C GLU A 931 -4.46 21.73 22.02
N PHE A 932 -5.68 21.31 22.33
CA PHE A 932 -6.34 20.19 21.62
C PHE A 932 -6.62 20.58 20.16
N ARG A 933 -7.02 21.84 19.91
CA ARG A 933 -7.09 22.40 18.56
C ARG A 933 -5.72 22.53 17.91
N GLU A 934 -4.73 23.11 18.57
CA GLU A 934 -3.38 23.25 18.01
C GLU A 934 -2.73 21.88 17.76
N ASN A 935 -3.00 20.86 18.57
CA ASN A 935 -2.49 19.50 18.36
C ASN A 935 -3.30 18.74 17.31
N LEU A 936 -4.60 19.01 17.12
CA LEU A 936 -5.25 18.63 15.86
C LEU A 936 -4.57 19.34 14.67
N ILE A 937 -4.29 20.64 14.77
CA ILE A 937 -3.74 21.46 13.68
C ILE A 937 -2.24 21.20 13.40
N LYS A 938 -1.51 20.57 14.34
CA LYS A 938 -0.08 20.18 14.26
C LYS A 938 0.16 18.68 14.07
N ASN A 939 -0.70 17.82 14.61
CA ASN A 939 -0.57 16.35 14.54
C ASN A 939 -1.58 15.71 13.58
N LEU A 940 -2.48 16.49 12.98
CA LEU A 940 -3.02 16.23 11.64
C LEU A 940 -2.17 17.03 10.63
#